data_AF-A0A9P7NGC3-F1
#
_entry.id   AF-A0A9P7NGC3-F1
#
_cell.length_a   1.000
_cell.length_b   1.000
_cell.length_c   1.000
_cell.angle_alpha   90.00
_cell.angle_beta   90.00
_cell.angle_gamma   90.00
#
_symmetry.space_group_name_H-M   'P 1'
#
loop_
_entity.id
_entity.type
_entity.pdbx_description
1 polymer ?
#
loop_
_entity_poly.entity_id
_entity_poly.type
_entity_poly.pdbx_seq_one_letter_code
_entity_poly.pdbx_strand_id
1 'polypeptide(L)'
;MMLVSFFTTVWVLAGLGVWAVCLERATMLPDGWEMVQEAPDPSTPMRISIALRQANIDRLPAKILSNEILTREDVELLRRPAHQHISRVMSWLSENCISGAHADRDWLQVSSTVGAVEKLLNATIHRYSFNGGKSVLRTTEYSVPDEVSWAIDFVHPIANFMTPEHEVSLAPQFSKQQQEHQSRQKRRDAPCSSSVTPDCLSKLYGINYSTPDGKSPVRLGIAGFLNEWANYDDMRQFFTDSRPDLIQAGYNFTVELITGGENKQDSGKAGAEASLDIQYAMAVGFPTNVFYYSTGGRGEKLDETGKPITGELNDNEPYLDFFQYIARKPDNELPHVLSLSYADDEYTVPKPYAIRVCNEIGMLTARGVTILSGSGDGGARGGRNATCRSHDGRNKDMTIATFPASCPWVTSVGAVNNEEEPPKGADFSTGGFSDVFRRPVWQMEAVNGYVKALKGHLHGYYNPRMRATPDVSVVGTMFDIVTNGQDTFVQGTSASTPVMAAMIALINDARLRKGRKALGWLNGRLYSRKVRSTLQDITTGQSTSCVFSDGRTPGGWPAAKGWDAITGLGVPNNFDKFMKALNNYPRGSLRRVFYRLDGVMADHVRQELALRGKEPDHGRGQEQEQEQEQEKEQKQRPPFGRAWKKEFLFDPAWRNLNHGSFGTYPAHIRDKLRAYQDEAEARPDQFIRYDQIKLLDRARAAVAQLVHAPLDTVVFVGNATEGINTVLRNLRWDGQQTCGRQDVVLSFSTVYEACGNALDFLVEYFGGTVEHRTVSIAYPIEDEDVVAALRSAVAQVAREGKRARLALLDVVSSRPGVAFPWEAAVRACRELGVLSLVDGAQGVGMVRLDLAAADPDFFVSNCYKWLHVPRGSAVLYAPARNQPLLRTTLGTSHGYVPRLPPDSSAPVPGSLPVPPSALPPSAKSPFVANFEFVGMRDNAPYFCVADAIAWRARVCGGEDAILDYLWALNKKGIRIVARALGTTFLDNASGTLTNCAMGNVALPVRIAETDEKVVADVADVADVADVADVADVADAADAADARVAVVAPEHRGRVFQWIVETLVADYKTFLSLFIMDRRYWVRLSSQIYLDEGDYEAAGDILKDLCARVARREYLPLEGR
;
A
#
# COMPACT_ATOMS: atom_id res chain seq x y z
N MET A 1 -24.86 -39.14 -53.44
CA MET A 1 -24.95 -39.49 -52.00
C MET A 1 -23.54 -39.72 -51.47
N MET A 2 -23.25 -39.26 -50.24
CA MET A 2 -22.01 -39.44 -49.46
C MET A 2 -20.67 -39.04 -50.13
N LEU A 3 -20.13 -37.88 -49.74
CA LEU A 3 -18.74 -37.69 -49.22
C LEU A 3 -18.34 -36.20 -49.20
N VAL A 4 -18.84 -35.45 -48.21
CA VAL A 4 -18.19 -34.21 -47.73
C VAL A 4 -18.39 -34.12 -46.21
N SER A 5 -17.38 -34.54 -45.46
CA SER A 5 -17.24 -34.29 -44.02
C SER A 5 -15.84 -34.73 -43.59
N PHE A 6 -14.90 -33.79 -43.47
CA PHE A 6 -13.77 -33.83 -42.53
C PHE A 6 -13.08 -32.46 -42.50
N PHE A 7 -12.61 -32.05 -41.32
CA PHE A 7 -11.87 -30.81 -41.01
C PHE A 7 -12.64 -29.48 -40.95
N THR A 8 -13.55 -29.38 -39.97
CA THR A 8 -13.93 -28.12 -39.31
C THR A 8 -13.68 -28.18 -37.80
N THR A 9 -12.43 -28.44 -37.38
CA THR A 9 -12.08 -28.56 -35.95
C THR A 9 -10.60 -28.27 -35.62
N VAL A 10 -10.12 -27.03 -35.82
CA VAL A 10 -9.01 -26.42 -35.03
C VAL A 10 -9.15 -24.89 -35.08
N TRP A 11 -9.90 -24.26 -34.16
CA TRP A 11 -9.82 -22.82 -33.79
C TRP A 11 -10.60 -22.57 -32.48
N VAL A 12 -10.28 -23.36 -31.46
CA VAL A 12 -10.67 -23.15 -30.05
C VAL A 12 -9.39 -23.41 -29.23
N LEU A 13 -9.17 -22.66 -28.15
CA LEU A 13 -7.90 -22.56 -27.38
C LEU A 13 -6.87 -21.55 -27.95
N ALA A 14 -7.28 -20.29 -28.05
CA ALA A 14 -6.38 -19.15 -27.86
C ALA A 14 -6.84 -18.38 -26.61
N GLY A 15 -6.58 -18.95 -25.43
CA GLY A 15 -6.86 -18.26 -24.17
C GLY A 15 -6.04 -16.98 -24.08
N LEU A 16 -6.68 -15.86 -23.72
CA LEU A 16 -6.01 -14.58 -23.52
C LEU A 16 -5.05 -14.69 -22.34
N GLY A 17 -3.78 -14.95 -22.62
CA GLY A 17 -2.73 -15.15 -21.63
C GLY A 17 -2.72 -14.04 -20.58
N VAL A 18 -2.75 -14.45 -19.31
CA VAL A 18 -2.51 -13.54 -18.19
C VAL A 18 -1.03 -13.17 -18.23
N TRP A 19 -0.72 -11.87 -18.35
CA TRP A 19 0.67 -11.42 -18.29
C TRP A 19 1.19 -11.63 -16.87
N ALA A 20 2.04 -12.65 -16.74
CA ALA A 20 2.67 -13.02 -15.50
C ALA A 20 4.06 -12.38 -15.42
N VAL A 21 4.31 -11.65 -14.34
CA VAL A 21 5.61 -11.10 -13.98
C VAL A 21 6.34 -12.17 -13.17
N CYS A 22 7.44 -12.69 -13.70
CA CYS A 22 8.33 -13.57 -12.95
C CYS A 22 8.88 -12.79 -11.74
N LEU A 23 8.54 -13.22 -10.52
CA LEU A 23 9.05 -12.60 -9.30
C LEU A 23 10.36 -13.24 -8.88
N GLU A 24 10.47 -14.57 -8.94
CA GLU A 24 11.67 -15.31 -8.58
C GLU A 24 11.89 -16.51 -9.54
N ARG A 25 13.17 -16.76 -9.87
CA ARG A 25 13.63 -17.86 -10.74
C ARG A 25 15.02 -18.33 -10.29
N ALA A 26 15.09 -19.55 -9.79
CA ALA A 26 16.28 -20.38 -9.75
C ALA A 26 16.47 -21.06 -11.11
N THR A 27 17.67 -21.01 -11.70
CA THR A 27 17.91 -21.61 -13.05
C THR A 27 18.57 -23.00 -13.01
N MET A 28 18.82 -23.58 -11.84
CA MET A 28 19.12 -25.01 -11.62
C MET A 28 18.59 -25.43 -10.25
N LEU A 29 18.50 -26.75 -10.04
CA LEU A 29 18.31 -27.30 -8.71
C LEU A 29 19.62 -27.25 -7.92
N PRO A 30 19.58 -26.88 -6.62
CA PRO A 30 20.79 -26.78 -5.81
C PRO A 30 21.40 -28.14 -5.44
N ASP A 31 22.72 -28.20 -5.27
CA ASP A 31 23.45 -29.47 -5.06
C ASP A 31 22.96 -30.25 -3.82
N GLY A 32 22.71 -31.54 -4.03
CA GLY A 32 22.09 -32.44 -3.05
C GLY A 32 20.56 -32.42 -3.04
N TRP A 33 19.88 -31.44 -3.65
CA TRP A 33 18.45 -31.55 -3.95
C TRP A 33 18.22 -32.29 -5.27
N GLU A 34 17.60 -33.46 -5.16
CA GLU A 34 17.08 -34.19 -6.30
C GLU A 34 15.55 -34.03 -6.40
N MET A 35 15.04 -33.95 -7.64
CA MET A 35 13.61 -34.06 -7.90
C MET A 35 13.20 -35.53 -7.71
N VAL A 36 12.68 -35.86 -6.53
CA VAL A 36 12.24 -37.23 -6.19
C VAL A 36 10.84 -37.56 -6.71
N GLN A 37 10.05 -36.56 -7.10
CA GLN A 37 8.76 -36.76 -7.77
C GLN A 37 8.44 -35.59 -8.69
N GLU A 38 8.38 -35.85 -10.00
CA GLU A 38 8.05 -34.85 -11.03
C GLU A 38 6.60 -34.35 -10.90
N ALA A 39 5.63 -35.24 -10.68
CA ALA A 39 4.23 -34.88 -10.51
C ALA A 39 3.71 -35.29 -9.11
N PRO A 40 3.82 -34.45 -8.07
CA PRO A 40 3.04 -34.60 -6.84
C PRO A 40 1.55 -34.60 -7.14
N ASP A 41 0.76 -35.28 -6.31
CA ASP A 41 -0.70 -35.28 -6.42
C ASP A 41 -1.23 -33.83 -6.31
N PRO A 42 -1.98 -33.30 -7.31
CA PRO A 42 -2.50 -31.93 -7.31
C PRO A 42 -3.41 -31.59 -6.13
N SER A 43 -3.97 -32.59 -5.44
CA SER A 43 -4.76 -32.45 -4.21
C SER A 43 -3.92 -32.37 -2.93
N THR A 44 -2.60 -32.60 -3.01
CA THR A 44 -1.68 -32.51 -1.86
C THR A 44 -1.80 -31.14 -1.19
N PRO A 45 -2.05 -31.06 0.13
CA PRO A 45 -2.08 -29.79 0.85
C PRO A 45 -0.73 -29.07 0.79
N MET A 46 -0.76 -27.78 0.45
CA MET A 46 0.40 -26.89 0.42
C MET A 46 0.11 -25.61 1.18
N ARG A 47 1.10 -25.10 1.90
CA ARG A 47 1.07 -23.79 2.55
C ARG A 47 2.11 -22.87 1.93
N ILE A 48 1.69 -21.65 1.63
CA ILE A 48 2.55 -20.57 1.14
C ILE A 48 2.25 -19.29 1.92
N SER A 49 3.22 -18.40 1.97
CA SER A 49 3.17 -17.10 2.64
C SER A 49 3.56 -16.04 1.62
N ILE A 50 2.64 -15.14 1.29
CA ILE A 50 2.87 -14.06 0.32
C ILE A 50 3.33 -12.82 1.08
N ALA A 51 4.57 -12.38 0.84
CA ALA A 51 5.10 -11.16 1.42
C ALA A 51 4.44 -9.95 0.77
N LEU A 52 3.67 -9.18 1.54
CA LEU A 52 3.08 -7.94 1.04
C LEU A 52 4.09 -6.79 1.13
N ARG A 53 3.97 -5.85 0.19
CA ARG A 53 4.81 -4.66 0.13
C ARG A 53 4.52 -3.69 1.28
N GLN A 54 5.57 -3.37 2.02
CA GLN A 54 5.56 -2.48 3.18
C GLN A 54 5.42 -1.01 2.75
N ALA A 55 4.31 -0.35 3.10
CA ALA A 55 3.87 0.86 2.40
C ALA A 55 4.58 2.18 2.77
N ASN A 56 5.19 2.28 3.97
CA ASN A 56 5.87 3.49 4.44
C ASN A 56 7.33 3.22 4.87
N ILE A 57 7.91 2.09 4.45
CA ILE A 57 9.23 1.65 4.91
C ILE A 57 10.36 2.54 4.38
N ASP A 58 10.12 3.28 3.29
CA ASP A 58 10.96 4.35 2.75
C ASP A 58 11.24 5.49 3.75
N ARG A 59 10.36 5.67 4.76
CA ARG A 59 10.51 6.69 5.81
C ARG A 59 11.39 6.23 6.97
N LEU A 60 11.65 4.94 7.11
CA LEU A 60 12.44 4.35 8.20
C LEU A 60 13.86 4.95 8.33
N PRO A 61 14.63 5.20 7.24
CA PRO A 61 15.95 5.83 7.33
C PRO A 61 15.90 7.22 7.98
N ALA A 62 14.91 8.05 7.60
CA ALA A 62 14.75 9.39 8.16
C ALA A 62 14.37 9.36 9.65
N LYS A 63 13.54 8.39 10.05
CA LYS A 63 13.19 8.14 11.46
C LYS A 63 14.41 7.71 12.29
N ILE A 64 15.21 6.75 11.83
CA ILE A 64 16.45 6.33 12.52
C ILE A 64 17.43 7.51 12.66
N LEU A 65 17.64 8.28 11.58
CA LEU A 65 18.56 9.43 11.57
C LEU A 65 18.09 10.60 12.47
N SER A 66 16.79 10.68 12.78
CA SER A 66 16.27 11.65 13.74
C SER A 66 16.67 11.36 15.20
N ASN A 67 17.06 10.11 15.50
CA ASN A 67 17.37 9.60 16.86
C ASN A 67 16.15 9.65 17.81
N GLU A 68 14.95 9.62 17.23
CA GLU A 68 13.68 9.29 17.88
C GLU A 68 13.65 7.77 18.14
N ILE A 69 13.28 7.35 19.36
CA ILE A 69 13.07 5.92 19.65
C ILE A 69 11.60 5.63 19.43
N LEU A 70 11.35 4.79 18.43
CA LEU A 70 10.02 4.33 18.02
C LEU A 70 9.50 3.26 18.98
N THR A 71 8.17 3.16 19.12
CA THR A 71 7.51 2.01 19.75
C THR A 71 7.36 0.85 18.78
N ARG A 72 6.88 -0.30 19.28
CA ARG A 72 6.38 -1.38 18.41
C ARG A 72 5.28 -0.91 17.46
N GLU A 73 4.34 -0.09 17.94
CA GLU A 73 3.24 0.43 17.09
C GLU A 73 3.74 1.38 16.00
N ASP A 74 4.71 2.23 16.29
CA ASP A 74 5.32 3.14 15.32
C ASP A 74 5.95 2.39 14.14
N VAL A 75 6.68 1.29 14.40
CA VAL A 75 7.29 0.48 13.32
C VAL A 75 6.26 -0.40 12.61
N GLU A 76 5.23 -0.87 13.31
CA GLU A 76 4.11 -1.58 12.69
C GLU A 76 3.38 -0.66 11.70
N LEU A 77 3.21 0.64 12.00
CA LEU A 77 2.68 1.64 11.06
C LEU A 77 3.59 1.90 9.84
N LEU A 78 4.92 1.74 9.98
CA LEU A 78 5.86 1.85 8.85
C LEU A 78 5.76 0.65 7.91
N ARG A 79 5.68 -0.57 8.46
CA ARG A 79 5.60 -1.81 7.66
C ARG A 79 4.19 -2.16 7.17
N ARG A 80 3.14 -1.62 7.78
CA ARG A 80 1.74 -1.97 7.46
C ARG A 80 1.51 -1.86 5.95
N PRO A 81 1.07 -2.94 5.27
CA PRO A 81 0.71 -2.83 3.87
C PRO A 81 -0.44 -1.85 3.73
N ALA A 82 -0.47 -1.11 2.62
CA ALA A 82 -1.63 -0.28 2.31
C ALA A 82 -2.86 -1.20 2.16
N HIS A 83 -4.04 -0.75 2.59
CA HIS A 83 -5.26 -1.57 2.52
C HIS A 83 -5.52 -2.09 1.10
N GLN A 84 -5.17 -1.30 0.08
CA GLN A 84 -5.17 -1.68 -1.34
C GLN A 84 -4.29 -2.88 -1.70
N HIS A 85 -3.13 -3.09 -1.03
CA HIS A 85 -2.27 -4.25 -1.26
C HIS A 85 -2.96 -5.51 -0.76
N ILE A 86 -3.46 -5.46 0.48
CA ILE A 86 -4.19 -6.56 1.11
C ILE A 86 -5.44 -6.88 0.30
N SER A 87 -6.28 -5.88 -0.01
CA SER A 87 -7.55 -6.11 -0.71
C SER A 87 -7.35 -6.60 -2.14
N ARG A 88 -6.36 -6.11 -2.90
CA ARG A 88 -6.10 -6.59 -4.26
C ARG A 88 -5.55 -8.02 -4.25
N VAL A 89 -4.58 -8.34 -3.38
CA VAL A 89 -4.01 -9.69 -3.33
C VAL A 89 -5.04 -10.69 -2.77
N MET A 90 -5.83 -10.33 -1.76
CA MET A 90 -6.95 -11.17 -1.29
C MET A 90 -8.03 -11.36 -2.37
N SER A 91 -8.37 -10.32 -3.14
CA SER A 91 -9.28 -10.43 -4.28
C SER A 91 -8.73 -11.36 -5.35
N TRP A 92 -7.43 -11.29 -5.66
CA TRP A 92 -6.77 -12.19 -6.61
C TRP A 92 -6.70 -13.63 -6.13
N LEU A 93 -6.46 -13.87 -4.84
CA LEU A 93 -6.54 -15.21 -4.24
C LEU A 93 -7.97 -15.76 -4.35
N SER A 94 -8.99 -14.94 -4.06
CA SER A 94 -10.40 -15.32 -4.24
C SER A 94 -10.79 -15.53 -5.72
N GLU A 95 -10.21 -14.76 -6.65
CA GLU A 95 -10.36 -14.94 -8.11
C GLU A 95 -9.71 -16.24 -8.61
N ASN A 96 -8.77 -16.79 -7.85
CA ASN A 96 -8.14 -18.10 -8.07
C ASN A 96 -8.66 -19.17 -7.08
N CYS A 97 -9.87 -18.97 -6.54
CA CYS A 97 -10.62 -19.92 -5.72
C CYS A 97 -10.00 -20.25 -4.34
N ILE A 98 -9.02 -19.46 -3.87
CA ILE A 98 -8.33 -19.64 -2.60
C ILE A 98 -9.04 -18.82 -1.52
N SER A 99 -9.84 -19.50 -0.69
CA SER A 99 -10.66 -18.90 0.38
C SER A 99 -10.06 -19.05 1.78
N GLY A 100 -8.95 -19.80 1.94
CA GLY A 100 -8.27 -20.03 3.22
C GLY A 100 -7.12 -19.06 3.54
N ALA A 101 -7.07 -17.90 2.88
CA ALA A 101 -6.03 -16.90 3.08
C ALA A 101 -6.34 -16.00 4.28
N HIS A 102 -5.35 -15.68 5.11
CA HIS A 102 -5.47 -14.71 6.20
C HIS A 102 -4.22 -13.83 6.31
N ALA A 103 -4.38 -12.58 6.76
CA ALA A 103 -3.27 -11.67 6.94
C ALA A 103 -2.61 -11.85 8.33
N ASP A 104 -1.30 -12.10 8.37
CA ASP A 104 -0.43 -11.85 9.54
C ASP A 104 0.44 -10.63 9.21
N ARG A 105 -0.03 -9.45 9.65
CA ARG A 105 0.61 -8.14 9.44
C ARG A 105 0.90 -7.82 7.96
N ASP A 106 2.15 -7.99 7.53
CA ASP A 106 2.64 -7.75 6.17
C ASP A 106 2.88 -9.04 5.37
N TRP A 107 2.19 -10.11 5.76
CA TRP A 107 2.15 -11.40 5.08
C TRP A 107 0.70 -11.87 4.90
N LEU A 108 0.41 -12.54 3.78
CA LEU A 108 -0.79 -13.36 3.64
C LEU A 108 -0.42 -14.83 3.76
N GLN A 109 -0.92 -15.49 4.79
CA GLN A 109 -0.78 -16.92 5.01
C GLN A 109 -1.88 -17.65 4.23
N VAL A 110 -1.47 -18.52 3.31
CA VAL A 110 -2.34 -19.19 2.34
C VAL A 110 -2.21 -20.70 2.50
N SER A 111 -3.32 -21.37 2.78
CA SER A 111 -3.43 -22.84 2.70
C SER A 111 -4.26 -23.20 1.47
N SER A 112 -3.74 -24.10 0.64
CA SER A 112 -4.37 -24.54 -0.61
C SER A 112 -3.89 -25.95 -0.98
N THR A 113 -4.08 -26.39 -2.23
CA THR A 113 -3.46 -27.61 -2.77
C THR A 113 -2.40 -27.28 -3.83
N VAL A 114 -1.53 -28.24 -4.15
CA VAL A 114 -0.48 -28.09 -5.17
C VAL A 114 -1.02 -27.53 -6.49
N GLY A 115 -2.03 -28.18 -7.10
CA GLY A 115 -2.55 -27.76 -8.41
C GLY A 115 -3.21 -26.38 -8.42
N ALA A 116 -3.73 -25.93 -7.27
CA ALA A 116 -4.26 -24.58 -7.11
C ALA A 116 -3.13 -23.53 -6.96
N VAL A 117 -2.01 -23.89 -6.31
CA VAL A 117 -0.81 -23.04 -6.19
C VAL A 117 -0.07 -22.92 -7.52
N GLU A 118 0.07 -24.01 -8.27
CA GLU A 118 0.62 -24.04 -9.64
C GLU A 118 -0.13 -23.07 -10.57
N LYS A 119 -1.47 -23.15 -10.56
CA LYS A 119 -2.34 -22.25 -11.33
C LYS A 119 -2.25 -20.79 -10.86
N LEU A 120 -2.21 -20.55 -9.55
CA LEU A 120 -2.11 -19.21 -8.97
C LEU A 120 -0.80 -18.50 -9.37
N LEU A 121 0.31 -19.22 -9.28
CA LEU A 121 1.67 -18.68 -9.43
C LEU A 121 2.31 -18.97 -10.79
N ASN A 122 1.53 -19.46 -11.77
CA ASN A 122 1.99 -19.84 -13.10
C ASN A 122 3.33 -20.60 -13.05
N ALA A 123 3.34 -21.70 -12.29
CA ALA A 123 4.52 -22.47 -11.90
C ALA A 123 4.22 -23.96 -11.91
N THR A 124 5.25 -24.79 -12.01
CA THR A 124 5.15 -26.26 -11.86
C THR A 124 5.79 -26.66 -10.53
N ILE A 125 5.05 -27.36 -9.68
CA ILE A 125 5.49 -27.75 -8.33
C ILE A 125 5.86 -29.22 -8.35
N HIS A 126 7.08 -29.53 -7.92
CA HIS A 126 7.59 -30.90 -7.84
C HIS A 126 7.89 -31.25 -6.37
N ARG A 127 8.09 -32.55 -6.05
CA ARG A 127 8.76 -32.92 -4.80
C ARG A 127 10.25 -32.99 -5.01
N TYR A 128 10.96 -32.40 -4.07
CA TYR A 128 12.40 -32.49 -3.97
C TYR A 128 12.78 -33.11 -2.64
N SER A 129 13.89 -33.85 -2.61
CA SER A 129 14.53 -34.29 -1.37
C SER A 129 15.98 -33.86 -1.35
N PHE A 130 16.47 -33.49 -0.17
CA PHE A 130 17.88 -33.19 0.04
C PHE A 130 18.59 -34.41 0.61
N ASN A 131 19.60 -34.93 -0.10
CA ASN A 131 20.43 -36.08 0.31
C ASN A 131 19.63 -37.28 0.85
N GLY A 132 18.51 -37.63 0.21
CA GLY A 132 17.64 -38.74 0.62
C GLY A 132 16.78 -38.49 1.86
N GLY A 133 16.72 -37.25 2.36
CA GLY A 133 15.91 -36.84 3.51
C GLY A 133 14.40 -36.77 3.26
N LYS A 134 13.69 -36.03 4.11
CA LYS A 134 12.23 -35.84 3.99
C LYS A 134 11.92 -34.86 2.86
N SER A 135 11.12 -35.28 1.88
CA SER A 135 10.81 -34.45 0.71
C SER A 135 9.85 -33.29 1.00
N VAL A 136 10.02 -32.20 0.25
CA VAL A 136 9.21 -30.97 0.31
C VAL A 136 8.70 -30.57 -1.08
N LEU A 137 7.68 -29.72 -1.13
CA LEU A 137 7.09 -29.18 -2.36
C LEU A 137 7.73 -27.83 -2.70
N ARG A 138 8.28 -27.68 -3.91
CA ARG A 138 8.92 -26.44 -4.41
C ARG A 138 8.70 -26.30 -5.92
N THR A 139 9.10 -25.17 -6.47
CA THR A 139 9.36 -24.96 -7.90
C THR A 139 10.70 -24.26 -8.07
N THR A 140 11.29 -24.31 -9.26
CA THR A 140 12.46 -23.47 -9.59
C THR A 140 12.07 -22.06 -10.02
N GLU A 141 10.84 -21.82 -10.47
CA GLU A 141 10.41 -20.47 -10.87
C GLU A 141 8.91 -20.24 -10.71
N TYR A 142 8.50 -18.99 -10.49
CA TYR A 142 7.09 -18.64 -10.50
C TYR A 142 6.85 -17.18 -10.93
N SER A 143 5.61 -16.91 -11.32
CA SER A 143 5.18 -15.61 -11.83
C SER A 143 3.79 -15.24 -11.29
N VAL A 144 3.58 -13.98 -10.91
CA VAL A 144 2.25 -13.48 -10.52
C VAL A 144 1.70 -12.52 -11.57
N PRO A 145 0.38 -12.34 -11.70
CA PRO A 145 -0.16 -11.35 -12.62
C PRO A 145 0.36 -9.93 -12.36
N ASP A 146 0.65 -9.17 -13.41
CA ASP A 146 1.08 -7.75 -13.35
C ASP A 146 0.25 -6.91 -12.35
N GLU A 147 -1.06 -7.10 -12.39
CA GLU A 147 -2.08 -6.47 -11.54
C GLU A 147 -2.00 -6.77 -10.03
N VAL A 148 -1.14 -7.72 -9.59
CA VAL A 148 -0.80 -7.94 -8.18
C VAL A 148 0.70 -7.79 -7.89
N SER A 149 1.56 -7.83 -8.91
CA SER A 149 3.03 -7.75 -8.77
C SER A 149 3.51 -6.52 -7.99
N TRP A 150 2.80 -5.39 -8.13
CA TRP A 150 3.12 -4.14 -7.43
C TRP A 150 2.85 -4.18 -5.92
N ALA A 151 2.03 -5.13 -5.45
CA ALA A 151 1.60 -5.28 -4.06
C ALA A 151 2.32 -6.42 -3.31
N ILE A 152 3.05 -7.29 -4.02
CA ILE A 152 3.75 -8.47 -3.51
C ILE A 152 5.26 -8.22 -3.62
N ASP A 153 6.03 -8.52 -2.57
CA ASP A 153 7.50 -8.52 -2.63
C ASP A 153 8.02 -9.90 -3.12
N PHE A 154 7.51 -11.02 -2.57
CA PHE A 154 7.84 -12.41 -2.95
C PHE A 154 6.87 -13.43 -2.31
N VAL A 155 7.02 -14.74 -2.60
CA VAL A 155 6.20 -15.86 -2.11
C VAL A 155 7.06 -16.99 -1.56
N HIS A 156 6.88 -17.29 -0.28
CA HIS A 156 7.66 -18.28 0.47
C HIS A 156 6.82 -19.50 0.86
N PRO A 157 7.37 -20.71 1.04
CA PRO A 157 8.67 -21.18 0.61
C PRO A 157 8.56 -21.82 -0.80
N ILE A 158 8.26 -21.03 -1.84
CA ILE A 158 7.93 -21.60 -3.16
C ILE A 158 9.17 -21.90 -3.98
N ALA A 159 10.04 -20.91 -4.17
CA ALA A 159 11.30 -21.04 -4.91
C ALA A 159 12.53 -21.30 -4.00
N ASN A 160 12.32 -21.44 -2.68
CA ASN A 160 13.39 -21.39 -1.69
C ASN A 160 13.77 -22.81 -1.20
N PHE A 161 14.94 -23.31 -1.60
CA PHE A 161 15.47 -24.63 -1.24
C PHE A 161 16.54 -24.48 -0.12
N MET A 162 16.35 -25.07 1.07
CA MET A 162 17.12 -24.79 2.30
C MET A 162 17.53 -26.08 3.04
N THR A 163 18.75 -26.16 3.60
CA THR A 163 19.42 -27.41 4.07
C THR A 163 20.40 -27.21 5.24
N PRO A 164 20.90 -28.25 5.94
CA PRO A 164 22.08 -28.20 6.84
C PRO A 164 23.41 -28.61 6.13
N GLU A 165 24.62 -28.54 6.71
CA GLU A 165 25.12 -28.09 8.05
C GLU A 165 26.41 -27.20 7.93
N HIS A 166 27.05 -26.63 8.98
CA HIS A 166 28.22 -25.69 8.86
C HIS A 166 29.33 -25.93 9.91
N GLU A 167 30.55 -25.43 9.67
CA GLU A 167 31.77 -25.67 10.46
C GLU A 167 32.54 -24.38 10.82
N VAL A 168 33.18 -24.39 12.00
CA VAL A 168 34.00 -23.29 12.56
C VAL A 168 35.50 -23.51 12.27
N SER A 169 36.29 -22.43 12.15
CA SER A 169 37.74 -22.52 11.87
C SER A 169 38.57 -22.53 13.17
N LEU A 170 39.43 -23.54 13.30
CA LEU A 170 40.40 -23.67 14.40
C LEU A 170 41.64 -22.79 14.17
N ALA A 171 42.20 -22.21 15.23
CA ALA A 171 43.49 -21.53 15.14
C ALA A 171 44.63 -22.54 14.86
N PRO A 172 45.72 -22.15 14.17
CA PRO A 172 46.84 -23.05 13.88
C PRO A 172 47.48 -23.60 15.16
N GLN A 173 47.52 -24.93 15.30
CA GLN A 173 48.17 -25.56 16.45
C GLN A 173 49.69 -25.38 16.41
N PHE A 174 50.23 -24.62 17.37
CA PHE A 174 51.67 -24.56 17.59
C PHE A 174 52.18 -25.88 18.18
N SER A 175 53.29 -26.40 17.65
CA SER A 175 53.98 -27.54 18.26
C SER A 175 54.49 -27.18 19.66
N LYS A 176 54.60 -28.18 20.56
CA LYS A 176 55.14 -27.96 21.93
C LYS A 176 56.51 -27.27 21.92
N GLN A 177 57.35 -27.55 20.93
CA GLN A 177 58.65 -26.87 20.75
C GLN A 177 58.51 -25.39 20.38
N GLN A 178 57.50 -25.00 19.59
CA GLN A 178 57.24 -23.59 19.27
C GLN A 178 56.68 -22.81 20.48
N GLN A 179 55.80 -23.44 21.28
CA GLN A 179 55.30 -22.86 22.54
C GLN A 179 56.44 -22.62 23.55
N GLU A 180 57.37 -23.56 23.70
CA GLU A 180 58.57 -23.38 24.53
C GLU A 180 59.57 -22.34 23.98
N HIS A 181 59.61 -22.12 22.66
CA HIS A 181 60.49 -21.12 22.05
C HIS A 181 59.94 -19.69 22.14
N GLN A 182 58.63 -19.50 21.91
CA GLN A 182 57.98 -18.19 22.03
C GLN A 182 57.94 -17.70 23.49
N SER A 183 57.62 -18.58 24.45
CA SER A 183 57.57 -18.26 25.88
C SER A 183 58.93 -17.84 26.46
N ARG A 184 60.05 -18.24 25.82
CA ARG A 184 61.41 -17.78 26.17
C ARG A 184 61.79 -16.42 25.58
N GLN A 185 61.06 -15.92 24.58
CA GLN A 185 61.44 -14.72 23.83
C GLN A 185 60.49 -13.52 24.03
N LYS A 186 59.16 -13.72 24.15
CA LYS A 186 58.20 -12.66 24.50
C LYS A 186 58.01 -12.55 26.02
N ARG A 187 58.96 -11.92 26.72
CA ARG A 187 58.81 -11.50 28.13
C ARG A 187 58.65 -9.99 28.32
N ARG A 188 58.26 -9.28 27.26
CA ARG A 188 57.90 -7.86 27.26
C ARG A 188 56.73 -7.59 26.29
N ASP A 189 55.71 -6.97 26.88
CA ASP A 189 54.69 -6.06 26.31
C ASP A 189 53.47 -6.64 25.53
N ALA A 190 52.35 -5.91 25.65
CA ALA A 190 50.94 -6.22 25.31
C ALA A 190 50.18 -7.21 26.25
N PRO A 191 49.06 -6.81 26.91
CA PRO A 191 48.33 -7.66 27.88
C PRO A 191 47.78 -9.01 27.40
N CYS A 192 47.66 -9.24 26.09
CA CYS A 192 47.06 -10.44 25.49
C CYS A 192 48.03 -11.19 24.53
N SER A 193 49.34 -11.00 24.67
CA SER A 193 50.34 -11.36 23.64
C SER A 193 50.59 -12.86 23.41
N SER A 194 49.94 -13.75 24.17
CA SER A 194 50.15 -15.22 24.15
C SER A 194 48.86 -15.96 23.83
N SER A 195 47.80 -15.67 24.59
CA SER A 195 46.41 -15.98 24.27
C SER A 195 45.52 -14.82 24.73
N VAL A 196 44.31 -14.77 24.18
CA VAL A 196 43.26 -13.85 24.59
C VAL A 196 42.36 -14.54 25.61
N THR A 197 42.15 -13.89 26.75
CA THR A 197 41.28 -14.33 27.85
C THR A 197 40.50 -13.13 28.42
N PRO A 198 39.40 -13.32 29.17
CA PRO A 198 38.59 -12.22 29.70
C PRO A 198 39.36 -11.21 30.57
N ASP A 199 40.30 -11.66 31.39
CA ASP A 199 41.17 -10.80 32.20
C ASP A 199 42.15 -9.98 31.34
N CYS A 200 42.72 -10.60 30.30
CA CYS A 200 43.60 -9.90 29.35
C CYS A 200 42.84 -8.78 28.62
N LEU A 201 41.61 -9.05 28.15
CA LEU A 201 40.77 -8.07 27.45
C LEU A 201 40.38 -6.91 28.36
N SER A 202 40.08 -7.22 29.63
CA SER A 202 39.77 -6.23 30.65
C SER A 202 40.96 -5.29 30.90
N LYS A 203 42.20 -5.82 30.88
CA LYS A 203 43.44 -5.03 30.99
C LYS A 203 43.76 -4.24 29.72
N LEU A 204 43.64 -4.85 28.54
CA LEU A 204 43.93 -4.25 27.24
C LEU A 204 43.04 -3.02 26.98
N TYR A 205 41.74 -3.15 27.23
CA TYR A 205 40.77 -2.09 26.97
C TYR A 205 40.39 -1.26 28.21
N GLY A 206 40.90 -1.60 29.39
CA GLY A 206 40.59 -0.92 30.64
C GLY A 206 39.12 -1.03 31.06
N ILE A 207 38.54 -2.22 30.94
CA ILE A 207 37.12 -2.51 31.22
C ILE A 207 36.89 -2.63 32.74
N ASN A 208 36.89 -1.49 33.43
CA ASN A 208 36.71 -1.42 34.88
C ASN A 208 35.26 -1.06 35.27
N TYR A 209 34.30 -1.88 34.82
CA TYR A 209 32.87 -1.67 35.14
C TYR A 209 32.39 -2.60 36.25
N SER A 210 31.62 -2.06 37.20
CA SER A 210 30.92 -2.84 38.23
C SER A 210 29.61 -2.15 38.59
N THR A 211 28.64 -2.92 39.07
CA THR A 211 27.35 -2.40 39.55
C THR A 211 27.22 -2.53 41.06
N PRO A 212 26.51 -1.62 41.76
CA PRO A 212 26.42 -1.65 43.22
C PRO A 212 25.71 -2.88 43.81
N ASP A 213 24.93 -3.58 42.98
CA ASP A 213 24.03 -4.67 43.35
C ASP A 213 24.39 -6.01 42.66
N GLY A 214 25.47 -6.05 41.87
CA GLY A 214 25.89 -7.23 41.10
C GLY A 214 24.92 -7.66 40.00
N LYS A 215 23.94 -6.81 39.62
CA LYS A 215 22.89 -7.13 38.65
C LYS A 215 22.88 -6.12 37.49
N SER A 216 22.02 -6.32 36.50
CA SER A 216 21.76 -5.38 35.42
C SER A 216 20.32 -5.50 34.89
N PRO A 217 19.68 -4.41 34.43
CA PRO A 217 18.44 -4.48 33.64
C PRO A 217 18.71 -4.70 32.13
N VAL A 218 19.98 -4.71 31.69
CA VAL A 218 20.33 -4.88 30.27
C VAL A 218 20.12 -6.33 29.87
N ARG A 219 19.63 -6.53 28.64
CA ARG A 219 19.61 -7.81 27.94
C ARG A 219 20.62 -7.76 26.80
N LEU A 220 21.61 -8.65 26.83
CA LEU A 220 22.57 -8.89 25.76
C LEU A 220 22.15 -10.18 25.06
N GLY A 221 21.74 -10.08 23.81
CA GLY A 221 21.35 -11.22 23.00
C GLY A 221 22.50 -11.68 22.10
N ILE A 222 22.67 -12.99 22.01
CA ILE A 222 23.57 -13.69 21.10
C ILE A 222 22.68 -14.45 20.12
N ALA A 223 22.81 -14.17 18.82
CA ALA A 223 22.10 -14.92 17.79
C ALA A 223 22.84 -16.25 17.55
N GLY A 224 22.10 -17.36 17.59
CA GLY A 224 22.61 -18.69 17.27
C GLY A 224 21.96 -19.21 15.99
N PHE A 225 22.78 -19.67 15.05
CA PHE A 225 22.34 -20.21 13.77
C PHE A 225 23.03 -21.55 13.47
N LEU A 226 22.64 -22.17 12.36
CA LEU A 226 23.42 -23.22 11.69
C LEU A 226 23.66 -24.52 12.49
N ASN A 227 22.88 -24.76 13.56
CA ASN A 227 23.00 -25.86 14.55
C ASN A 227 24.15 -25.73 15.57
N GLU A 228 24.72 -24.53 15.70
CA GLU A 228 25.60 -24.22 16.83
C GLU A 228 24.80 -24.21 18.15
N TRP A 229 25.19 -25.04 19.12
CA TRP A 229 24.47 -25.18 20.40
C TRP A 229 25.33 -24.73 21.58
N ALA A 230 24.80 -23.80 22.38
CA ALA A 230 25.47 -23.28 23.57
C ALA A 230 25.34 -24.28 24.73
N ASN A 231 26.48 -24.70 25.30
CA ASN A 231 26.55 -25.72 26.34
C ASN A 231 26.80 -25.13 27.74
N TYR A 232 25.99 -25.53 28.73
CA TYR A 232 26.09 -25.03 30.10
C TYR A 232 27.33 -25.55 30.86
N ASP A 233 27.82 -26.75 30.53
CA ASP A 233 28.94 -27.37 31.24
C ASP A 233 30.28 -26.84 30.69
N ASP A 234 30.41 -26.67 29.37
CA ASP A 234 31.57 -25.99 28.75
C ASP A 234 31.73 -24.56 29.27
N MET A 235 30.62 -23.81 29.35
CA MET A 235 30.61 -22.46 29.94
C MET A 235 31.02 -22.46 31.43
N ARG A 236 30.59 -23.46 32.22
CA ARG A 236 30.98 -23.60 33.62
C ARG A 236 32.47 -23.95 33.77
N GLN A 237 33.01 -24.81 32.90
CA GLN A 237 34.44 -25.11 32.87
C GLN A 237 35.23 -23.84 32.55
N PHE A 238 34.88 -23.13 31.47
CA PHE A 238 35.52 -21.86 31.09
C PHE A 238 35.53 -20.81 32.21
N PHE A 239 34.44 -20.67 32.98
CA PHE A 239 34.43 -19.79 34.15
C PHE A 239 35.26 -20.31 35.32
N THR A 240 35.45 -21.61 35.48
CA THR A 240 36.27 -22.17 36.56
C THR A 240 37.71 -21.67 36.44
N ASP A 241 38.22 -21.63 35.20
CA ASP A 241 39.59 -21.26 34.91
C ASP A 241 39.77 -19.74 34.69
N SER A 242 38.80 -19.06 34.07
CA SER A 242 38.93 -17.63 33.71
C SER A 242 38.23 -16.64 34.64
N ARG A 243 37.11 -17.02 35.27
CA ARG A 243 36.20 -16.12 36.02
C ARG A 243 35.43 -16.85 37.16
N PRO A 244 36.13 -17.42 38.16
CA PRO A 244 35.50 -18.23 39.21
C PRO A 244 34.54 -17.42 40.10
N ASP A 245 34.65 -16.09 40.11
CA ASP A 245 33.70 -15.18 40.75
C ASP A 245 32.28 -15.26 40.14
N LEU A 246 32.16 -15.57 38.84
CA LEU A 246 30.87 -15.72 38.16
C LEU A 246 30.14 -17.01 38.57
N ILE A 247 30.88 -18.08 38.85
CA ILE A 247 30.33 -19.32 39.40
C ILE A 247 29.80 -19.07 40.82
N GLN A 248 30.57 -18.36 41.65
CA GLN A 248 30.14 -18.00 43.01
C GLN A 248 28.90 -17.09 43.01
N ALA A 249 28.74 -16.23 41.99
CA ALA A 249 27.55 -15.42 41.78
C ALA A 249 26.34 -16.20 41.22
N GLY A 250 26.50 -17.47 40.83
CA GLY A 250 25.45 -18.27 40.20
C GLY A 250 25.02 -17.76 38.82
N TYR A 251 25.92 -17.08 38.11
CA TYR A 251 25.63 -16.41 36.85
C TYR A 251 25.52 -17.40 35.68
N ASN A 252 24.44 -17.31 34.89
CA ASN A 252 24.14 -18.22 33.79
C ASN A 252 23.37 -17.50 32.66
N PHE A 253 23.41 -18.04 31.44
CA PHE A 253 22.64 -17.53 30.29
C PHE A 253 21.24 -18.18 30.21
N THR A 254 20.34 -17.55 29.46
CA THR A 254 19.01 -18.08 29.11
C THR A 254 18.97 -18.48 27.65
N VAL A 255 18.26 -19.55 27.29
CA VAL A 255 18.07 -19.98 25.90
C VAL A 255 16.64 -19.70 25.45
N GLU A 256 16.48 -19.11 24.27
CA GLU A 256 15.21 -19.02 23.55
C GLU A 256 15.32 -19.77 22.21
N LEU A 257 14.27 -20.51 21.84
CA LEU A 257 14.22 -21.32 20.62
C LEU A 257 13.31 -20.66 19.58
N ILE A 258 13.81 -20.49 18.36
CA ILE A 258 13.12 -19.79 17.26
C ILE A 258 12.94 -20.77 16.08
N THR A 259 11.73 -20.79 15.52
CA THR A 259 11.36 -21.56 14.30
C THR A 259 11.83 -23.02 14.32
N GLY A 260 11.62 -23.71 15.45
CA GLY A 260 12.00 -25.13 15.60
C GLY A 260 13.49 -25.36 15.86
N GLY A 261 14.26 -24.32 16.19
CA GLY A 261 15.63 -24.45 16.68
C GLY A 261 15.73 -25.31 17.94
N GLU A 262 16.90 -25.94 18.13
CA GLU A 262 17.21 -26.81 19.26
C GLU A 262 18.42 -26.25 20.04
N ASN A 263 18.70 -26.76 21.24
CA ASN A 263 19.95 -26.43 21.96
C ASN A 263 20.47 -27.65 22.72
N LYS A 264 21.07 -28.59 21.99
CA LYS A 264 21.50 -29.89 22.56
C LYS A 264 22.62 -29.67 23.58
N GLN A 265 22.54 -30.38 24.71
CA GLN A 265 23.52 -30.28 25.81
C GLN A 265 24.52 -31.45 25.86
N ASP A 266 24.48 -32.35 24.86
CA ASP A 266 25.53 -33.36 24.68
C ASP A 266 26.86 -32.63 24.38
N SER A 267 27.91 -32.85 25.17
CA SER A 267 29.19 -32.11 25.01
C SER A 267 29.78 -32.30 23.60
N GLY A 268 29.69 -33.52 23.06
CA GLY A 268 30.15 -33.87 21.71
C GLY A 268 29.31 -33.26 20.57
N LYS A 269 28.36 -32.37 20.90
CA LYS A 269 27.55 -31.57 19.97
C LYS A 269 27.61 -30.07 20.31
N ALA A 270 28.43 -29.65 21.27
CA ALA A 270 28.59 -28.23 21.57
C ALA A 270 29.14 -27.49 20.35
N GLY A 271 28.53 -26.35 20.03
CA GLY A 271 28.99 -25.48 18.96
C GLY A 271 30.22 -24.69 19.39
N ALA A 272 31.27 -24.64 18.58
CA ALA A 272 32.47 -23.85 18.89
C ALA A 272 32.18 -22.34 18.80
N GLU A 273 31.32 -21.92 17.87
CA GLU A 273 30.88 -20.53 17.70
C GLU A 273 29.97 -20.12 18.86
N ALA A 274 28.97 -20.96 19.18
CA ALA A 274 28.08 -20.74 20.31
C ALA A 274 28.84 -20.68 21.65
N SER A 275 29.89 -21.49 21.80
CA SER A 275 30.75 -21.50 22.99
C SER A 275 31.56 -20.21 23.09
N LEU A 276 32.27 -19.82 22.02
CA LEU A 276 33.02 -18.56 21.92
C LEU A 276 32.15 -17.35 22.29
N ASP A 277 31.01 -17.21 21.62
CA ASP A 277 30.11 -16.07 21.79
C ASP A 277 29.60 -15.97 23.23
N ILE A 278 29.07 -17.07 23.78
CA ILE A 278 28.49 -17.06 25.12
C ILE A 278 29.56 -16.85 26.19
N GLN A 279 30.71 -17.53 26.09
CA GLN A 279 31.79 -17.42 27.07
C GLN A 279 32.32 -15.98 27.17
N TYR A 280 32.60 -15.33 26.04
CA TYR A 280 33.12 -13.96 26.05
C TYR A 280 32.05 -12.90 26.29
N ALA A 281 30.84 -13.06 25.76
CA ALA A 281 29.74 -12.14 26.04
C ALA A 281 29.37 -12.13 27.53
N MET A 282 29.34 -13.30 28.18
CA MET A 282 29.08 -13.38 29.61
C MET A 282 30.25 -12.89 30.45
N ALA A 283 31.48 -13.34 30.17
CA ALA A 283 32.64 -12.99 31.00
C ALA A 283 32.98 -11.50 30.91
N VAL A 284 32.99 -10.91 29.71
CA VAL A 284 33.25 -9.48 29.52
C VAL A 284 32.01 -8.63 29.85
N GLY A 285 30.80 -9.14 29.58
CA GLY A 285 29.55 -8.41 29.74
C GLY A 285 28.87 -8.55 31.11
N PHE A 286 29.50 -9.19 32.10
CA PHE A 286 28.94 -9.27 33.45
C PHE A 286 28.73 -7.87 34.05
N PRO A 287 27.57 -7.55 34.66
CA PRO A 287 26.47 -8.45 35.06
C PRO A 287 25.20 -8.33 34.18
N THR A 288 25.32 -8.19 32.86
CA THR A 288 24.17 -8.13 31.94
C THR A 288 23.40 -9.46 31.87
N ASN A 289 22.11 -9.45 31.49
CA ASN A 289 21.38 -10.71 31.31
C ASN A 289 21.65 -11.23 29.89
N VAL A 290 22.32 -12.38 29.77
CA VAL A 290 22.69 -12.96 28.47
C VAL A 290 21.64 -13.96 27.97
N PHE A 291 21.22 -13.79 26.72
CA PHE A 291 20.23 -14.64 26.04
C PHE A 291 20.85 -15.25 24.78
N TYR A 292 20.83 -16.57 24.66
CA TYR A 292 21.16 -17.31 23.43
C TYR A 292 19.88 -17.58 22.64
N TYR A 293 19.80 -17.08 21.42
CA TYR A 293 18.64 -17.25 20.55
C TYR A 293 18.94 -18.30 19.47
N SER A 294 18.65 -19.57 19.75
CA SER A 294 18.89 -20.65 18.79
C SER A 294 17.79 -20.67 17.73
N THR A 295 18.16 -20.38 16.47
CA THR A 295 17.25 -20.30 15.33
C THR A 295 17.42 -21.51 14.41
N GLY A 296 16.34 -22.24 14.18
CA GLY A 296 16.30 -23.36 13.24
C GLY A 296 16.22 -22.90 11.78
N GLY A 297 16.70 -23.76 10.86
CA GLY A 297 16.67 -23.53 9.41
C GLY A 297 17.94 -22.87 8.86
N ARG A 298 17.92 -22.53 7.57
CA ARG A 298 18.98 -21.80 6.85
C ARG A 298 18.40 -20.77 5.89
N GLY A 299 19.20 -19.75 5.62
CA GLY A 299 18.97 -18.76 4.59
C GLY A 299 19.09 -19.35 3.18
N GLU A 300 18.72 -18.54 2.21
CA GLU A 300 18.95 -18.84 0.80
C GLU A 300 20.33 -18.32 0.41
N LYS A 301 21.20 -19.22 -0.07
CA LYS A 301 22.53 -18.94 -0.63
C LYS A 301 22.47 -19.08 -2.14
N LEU A 302 23.30 -18.33 -2.87
CA LEU A 302 23.39 -18.34 -4.33
C LEU A 302 24.83 -18.60 -4.82
N ASP A 303 24.97 -19.15 -6.04
CA ASP A 303 26.21 -19.64 -6.65
C ASP A 303 26.94 -18.59 -7.52
N GLU A 304 28.02 -18.99 -8.20
CA GLU A 304 28.74 -18.09 -9.11
C GLU A 304 28.00 -17.80 -10.44
N THR A 305 26.80 -18.38 -10.66
CA THR A 305 26.08 -18.34 -11.95
C THR A 305 24.70 -17.67 -11.91
N GLY A 306 24.07 -17.53 -10.75
CA GLY A 306 22.71 -16.98 -10.62
C GLY A 306 21.79 -17.72 -9.65
N LYS A 307 22.23 -18.81 -9.02
CA LYS A 307 21.35 -19.96 -8.70
C LYS A 307 21.52 -20.41 -7.25
N PRO A 308 20.48 -20.91 -6.56
CA PRO A 308 20.66 -21.27 -5.17
C PRO A 308 21.66 -22.41 -4.93
N ILE A 309 22.45 -22.33 -3.85
CA ILE A 309 23.34 -23.38 -3.32
C ILE A 309 22.63 -24.08 -2.16
N THR A 310 22.89 -25.37 -1.99
CA THR A 310 22.45 -26.16 -0.83
C THR A 310 23.48 -27.18 -0.35
N GLY A 311 23.14 -27.87 0.73
CA GLY A 311 23.95 -28.83 1.47
C GLY A 311 24.97 -28.18 2.38
N GLU A 312 26.05 -28.90 2.67
CA GLU A 312 27.23 -28.41 3.41
C GLU A 312 27.88 -27.18 2.73
N LEU A 313 27.53 -26.91 1.47
CA LEU A 313 27.93 -25.73 0.71
C LEU A 313 27.04 -24.49 0.98
N ASN A 314 25.84 -24.67 1.55
CA ASN A 314 24.95 -23.58 1.99
C ASN A 314 25.01 -23.41 3.50
N ASP A 315 25.82 -22.44 3.89
CA ASP A 315 26.03 -21.92 5.22
C ASP A 315 25.18 -20.68 5.53
N ASN A 316 24.32 -20.20 4.61
CA ASN A 316 23.62 -18.94 4.82
C ASN A 316 22.66 -18.96 6.00
N GLU A 317 22.61 -17.86 6.76
CA GLU A 317 21.87 -17.84 8.02
C GLU A 317 20.39 -17.40 7.88
N PRO A 318 19.45 -17.93 8.67
CA PRO A 318 18.01 -17.64 8.60
C PRO A 318 17.66 -16.28 9.26
N TYR A 319 18.31 -15.20 8.81
CA TYR A 319 18.17 -13.86 9.39
C TYR A 319 16.73 -13.35 9.45
N LEU A 320 15.92 -13.63 8.42
CA LEU A 320 14.55 -13.14 8.34
C LEU A 320 13.68 -13.68 9.47
N ASP A 321 13.77 -14.98 9.77
CA ASP A 321 13.01 -15.62 10.86
C ASP A 321 13.43 -15.06 12.22
N PHE A 322 14.75 -14.95 12.46
CA PHE A 322 15.30 -14.37 13.68
C PHE A 322 14.84 -12.92 13.90
N PHE A 323 15.07 -12.03 12.93
CA PHE A 323 14.71 -10.63 13.11
C PHE A 323 13.19 -10.40 13.14
N GLN A 324 12.39 -11.18 12.41
CA GLN A 324 10.94 -11.15 12.56
C GLN A 324 10.47 -11.61 13.94
N TYR A 325 11.10 -12.65 14.53
CA TYR A 325 10.79 -13.10 15.87
C TYR A 325 11.10 -12.01 16.92
N ILE A 326 12.31 -11.44 16.88
CA ILE A 326 12.70 -10.36 17.80
C ILE A 326 11.81 -9.12 17.58
N ALA A 327 11.41 -8.80 16.35
CA ALA A 327 10.50 -7.69 16.06
C ALA A 327 9.09 -7.87 16.66
N ARG A 328 8.60 -9.11 16.85
CA ARG A 328 7.30 -9.38 17.49
C ARG A 328 7.29 -9.06 18.99
N LYS A 329 8.44 -9.21 19.69
CA LYS A 329 8.56 -8.96 21.14
C LYS A 329 8.11 -7.54 21.51
N PRO A 330 7.44 -7.34 22.66
CA PRO A 330 7.10 -6.00 23.15
C PRO A 330 8.36 -5.22 23.55
N ASP A 331 8.28 -3.88 23.56
CA ASP A 331 9.45 -3.00 23.74
C ASP A 331 10.19 -3.21 25.07
N ASN A 332 9.50 -3.70 26.11
CA ASN A 332 10.07 -4.04 27.41
C ASN A 332 10.76 -5.42 27.45
N GLU A 333 10.60 -6.28 26.44
CA GLU A 333 11.24 -7.60 26.31
C GLU A 333 12.40 -7.64 25.32
N LEU A 334 12.55 -6.61 24.48
CA LEU A 334 13.63 -6.55 23.50
C LEU A 334 15.03 -6.73 24.13
N PRO A 335 15.98 -7.34 23.39
CA PRO A 335 17.40 -7.22 23.67
C PRO A 335 17.81 -5.75 23.54
N HIS A 336 18.68 -5.27 24.43
CA HIS A 336 19.24 -3.92 24.31
C HIS A 336 20.43 -3.90 23.34
N VAL A 337 21.12 -5.04 23.24
CA VAL A 337 22.23 -5.28 22.33
C VAL A 337 22.05 -6.68 21.72
N LEU A 338 22.30 -6.83 20.42
CA LEU A 338 22.41 -8.10 19.72
C LEU A 338 23.83 -8.25 19.15
N SER A 339 24.47 -9.37 19.44
CA SER A 339 25.69 -9.86 18.80
C SER A 339 25.31 -10.90 17.74
N LEU A 340 25.90 -10.77 16.55
CA LEU A 340 25.78 -11.74 15.47
C LEU A 340 27.21 -12.05 14.96
N SER A 341 27.77 -13.17 15.37
CA SER A 341 29.09 -13.63 14.91
C SER A 341 29.03 -14.38 13.56
N TYR A 342 27.95 -14.14 12.82
CA TYR A 342 27.55 -14.77 11.59
C TYR A 342 27.50 -13.74 10.46
N ALA A 343 27.92 -14.15 9.26
CA ALA A 343 28.18 -13.24 8.15
C ALA A 343 28.30 -13.97 6.80
N ASP A 344 27.24 -13.89 6.01
CA ASP A 344 27.16 -14.36 4.63
C ASP A 344 27.99 -13.51 3.67
N ASP A 345 28.49 -14.11 2.59
CA ASP A 345 28.94 -13.37 1.42
C ASP A 345 27.76 -12.59 0.80
N GLU A 346 27.80 -11.25 0.74
CA GLU A 346 26.61 -10.46 0.37
C GLU A 346 26.08 -10.80 -1.05
N TYR A 347 26.96 -11.22 -1.96
CA TYR A 347 26.55 -11.62 -3.31
C TYR A 347 25.74 -12.93 -3.33
N THR A 348 25.90 -13.80 -2.33
CA THR A 348 25.16 -15.07 -2.23
C THR A 348 23.77 -14.87 -1.65
N VAL A 349 23.49 -13.73 -1.00
CA VAL A 349 22.18 -13.45 -0.41
C VAL A 349 21.24 -12.83 -1.46
N PRO A 350 20.01 -13.33 -1.66
CA PRO A 350 19.07 -12.74 -2.60
C PRO A 350 18.80 -11.27 -2.27
N LYS A 351 18.98 -10.38 -3.24
CA LYS A 351 18.85 -8.93 -3.04
C LYS A 351 17.51 -8.49 -2.41
N PRO A 352 16.33 -9.03 -2.80
CA PRO A 352 15.07 -8.71 -2.13
C PRO A 352 15.05 -9.14 -0.65
N TYR A 353 15.61 -10.32 -0.37
CA TYR A 353 15.75 -10.86 0.99
C TYR A 353 16.66 -9.98 1.85
N ALA A 354 17.86 -9.64 1.37
CA ALA A 354 18.81 -8.76 2.05
C ALA A 354 18.19 -7.40 2.40
N ILE A 355 17.42 -6.80 1.48
CA ILE A 355 16.68 -5.56 1.72
C ILE A 355 15.60 -5.75 2.79
N ARG A 356 14.79 -6.82 2.72
CA ARG A 356 13.72 -7.09 3.69
C ARG A 356 14.29 -7.32 5.10
N VAL A 357 15.35 -8.11 5.22
CA VAL A 357 16.07 -8.33 6.49
C VAL A 357 16.66 -7.02 7.02
N CYS A 358 17.32 -6.22 6.17
CA CYS A 358 17.88 -4.93 6.60
C CYS A 358 16.78 -3.93 7.04
N ASN A 359 15.56 -4.03 6.51
CA ASN A 359 14.41 -3.26 7.02
C ASN A 359 13.98 -3.73 8.43
N GLU A 360 13.96 -5.04 8.72
CA GLU A 360 13.68 -5.57 10.07
C GLU A 360 14.75 -5.09 11.09
N ILE A 361 16.03 -5.16 10.72
CA ILE A 361 17.16 -4.60 11.49
C ILE A 361 16.97 -3.09 11.72
N GLY A 362 16.57 -2.34 10.69
CA GLY A 362 16.28 -0.92 10.79
C GLY A 362 15.15 -0.62 11.79
N MET A 363 14.06 -1.39 11.78
CA MET A 363 12.95 -1.24 12.71
C MET A 363 13.36 -1.55 14.16
N LEU A 364 14.17 -2.60 14.38
CA LEU A 364 14.70 -2.92 15.71
C LEU A 364 15.65 -1.84 16.24
N THR A 365 16.53 -1.32 15.38
CA THR A 365 17.47 -0.27 15.78
C THR A 365 16.80 1.08 16.02
N ALA A 366 15.69 1.36 15.32
CA ALA A 366 14.79 2.48 15.61
C ALA A 366 14.05 2.33 16.96
N ARG A 367 13.76 1.10 17.39
CA ARG A 367 13.19 0.78 18.72
C ARG A 367 14.21 0.78 19.86
N GLY A 368 15.48 1.04 19.55
CA GLY A 368 16.53 1.22 20.56
C GLY A 368 17.41 0.00 20.82
N VAL A 369 17.34 -1.04 19.97
CA VAL A 369 18.30 -2.16 19.96
C VAL A 369 19.61 -1.71 19.30
N THR A 370 20.77 -2.05 19.87
CA THR A 370 22.05 -1.97 19.14
C THR A 370 22.35 -3.32 18.50
N ILE A 371 22.58 -3.37 17.19
CA ILE A 371 22.87 -4.63 16.46
C ILE A 371 24.30 -4.56 15.94
N LEU A 372 25.11 -5.55 16.31
CA LEU A 372 26.51 -5.71 15.89
C LEU A 372 26.65 -7.02 15.12
N SER A 373 27.48 -7.02 14.08
CA SER A 373 27.78 -8.21 13.27
C SER A 373 29.27 -8.28 12.94
N GLY A 374 29.84 -9.48 13.02
CA GLY A 374 31.19 -9.75 12.55
C GLY A 374 31.34 -9.39 11.07
N SER A 375 32.46 -8.79 10.69
CA SER A 375 32.65 -8.34 9.31
C SER A 375 33.04 -9.45 8.33
N GLY A 376 33.39 -10.65 8.81
CA GLY A 376 33.85 -11.79 8.02
C GLY A 376 35.36 -12.03 8.14
N ASP A 377 35.81 -13.19 7.66
CA ASP A 377 37.12 -13.77 7.98
C ASP A 377 37.94 -14.13 6.70
N GLY A 378 37.68 -13.45 5.59
CA GLY A 378 38.27 -13.66 4.27
C GLY A 378 39.05 -12.46 3.73
N GLY A 379 39.17 -11.37 4.50
CA GLY A 379 39.80 -10.12 4.08
C GLY A 379 39.05 -9.44 2.93
N ALA A 380 39.64 -9.40 1.73
CA ALA A 380 38.96 -8.88 0.54
C ALA A 380 37.99 -9.92 -0.10
N ARG A 381 37.94 -11.14 0.45
CA ARG A 381 37.13 -12.28 -0.02
C ARG A 381 35.85 -12.52 0.78
N GLY A 382 35.28 -11.51 1.45
CA GLY A 382 34.01 -11.72 2.15
C GLY A 382 34.12 -12.71 3.32
N GLY A 383 33.32 -13.78 3.31
CA GLY A 383 33.24 -14.79 4.38
C GLY A 383 34.56 -15.49 4.66
N ARG A 384 34.89 -16.55 3.89
CA ARG A 384 36.22 -17.22 3.88
C ARG A 384 36.53 -17.82 2.50
N ASN A 385 35.52 -18.44 1.89
CA ASN A 385 35.64 -19.27 0.68
C ASN A 385 35.13 -18.61 -0.61
N ALA A 386 34.86 -17.29 -0.61
CA ALA A 386 34.28 -16.60 -1.76
C ALA A 386 35.16 -16.67 -3.02
N THR A 387 34.49 -16.76 -4.18
CA THR A 387 35.16 -16.81 -5.49
C THR A 387 35.65 -15.46 -6.01
N CYS A 388 35.30 -14.36 -5.32
CA CYS A 388 35.61 -12.97 -5.71
C CYS A 388 35.08 -12.56 -7.10
N ARG A 389 33.82 -12.91 -7.43
CA ARG A 389 33.18 -12.60 -8.73
C ARG A 389 31.73 -12.14 -8.62
N SER A 390 31.27 -11.42 -9.64
CA SER A 390 29.92 -10.84 -9.69
C SER A 390 28.84 -11.85 -10.02
N HIS A 391 27.75 -11.74 -9.28
CA HIS A 391 26.61 -12.66 -9.31
C HIS A 391 25.43 -12.09 -10.12
N ASP A 392 25.74 -11.54 -11.29
CA ASP A 392 24.81 -10.91 -12.24
C ASP A 392 24.85 -11.57 -13.63
N GLY A 393 25.33 -12.82 -13.69
CA GLY A 393 25.59 -13.56 -14.92
C GLY A 393 26.80 -13.05 -15.73
N ARG A 394 27.51 -12.01 -15.27
CA ARG A 394 28.70 -11.46 -15.95
C ARG A 394 30.02 -12.02 -15.43
N ASN A 395 30.00 -12.73 -14.29
CA ASN A 395 31.13 -13.45 -13.69
C ASN A 395 32.39 -12.57 -13.54
N LYS A 396 32.21 -11.30 -13.17
CA LYS A 396 33.27 -10.28 -13.19
C LYS A 396 34.03 -10.27 -11.87
N ASP A 397 35.37 -10.37 -11.92
CA ASP A 397 36.30 -10.13 -10.81
C ASP A 397 35.88 -8.94 -9.92
N MET A 398 35.83 -9.14 -8.60
CA MET A 398 35.49 -8.12 -7.59
C MET A 398 35.87 -8.52 -6.16
N THR A 399 35.96 -7.55 -5.25
CA THR A 399 36.09 -7.78 -3.79
C THR A 399 34.73 -8.00 -3.14
N ILE A 400 34.64 -8.87 -2.16
CA ILE A 400 33.36 -9.24 -1.52
C ILE A 400 33.20 -8.59 -0.15
N ALA A 401 32.02 -8.02 0.09
CA ALA A 401 31.55 -7.62 1.42
C ALA A 401 30.53 -8.65 1.95
N THR A 402 30.28 -8.65 3.25
CA THR A 402 29.39 -9.63 3.92
C THR A 402 28.07 -9.02 4.40
N PHE A 403 27.04 -9.84 4.54
CA PHE A 403 25.72 -9.52 5.06
C PHE A 403 25.48 -10.30 6.36
N PRO A 404 24.91 -9.72 7.43
CA PRO A 404 24.26 -8.43 7.53
C PRO A 404 25.21 -7.28 7.89
N ALA A 405 26.52 -7.51 8.01
CA ALA A 405 27.52 -6.48 8.26
C ALA A 405 27.41 -5.28 7.31
N SER A 406 27.11 -5.52 6.03
CA SER A 406 26.88 -4.49 5.00
C SER A 406 25.62 -3.64 5.21
N CYS A 407 24.61 -4.11 5.96
CA CYS A 407 23.38 -3.36 6.21
C CYS A 407 23.70 -2.05 6.96
N PRO A 408 23.26 -0.86 6.48
CA PRO A 408 23.58 0.43 7.10
C PRO A 408 23.10 0.61 8.56
N TRP A 409 22.21 -0.27 9.02
CA TRP A 409 21.67 -0.24 10.38
C TRP A 409 22.44 -1.11 11.37
N VAL A 410 23.40 -1.92 10.89
CA VAL A 410 24.30 -2.75 11.70
C VAL A 410 25.62 -2.03 11.97
N THR A 411 26.17 -2.20 13.17
CA THR A 411 27.58 -1.88 13.44
C THR A 411 28.44 -3.09 13.07
N SER A 412 29.17 -2.99 11.96
CA SER A 412 30.09 -4.03 11.51
C SER A 412 31.38 -4.00 12.33
N VAL A 413 31.78 -5.15 12.89
CA VAL A 413 32.94 -5.30 13.77
C VAL A 413 34.00 -6.16 13.09
N GLY A 414 35.16 -5.56 12.80
CA GLY A 414 36.33 -6.27 12.29
C GLY A 414 37.32 -6.69 13.38
N ALA A 415 38.43 -7.29 12.98
CA ALA A 415 39.46 -7.82 13.87
C ALA A 415 40.83 -7.13 13.74
N VAL A 416 41.56 -7.06 14.86
CA VAL A 416 43.00 -6.78 14.93
C VAL A 416 43.76 -7.94 15.57
N ASN A 417 45.08 -8.00 15.35
CA ASN A 417 45.94 -9.01 15.98
C ASN A 417 46.16 -8.75 17.48
N ASN A 418 46.54 -9.78 18.24
CA ASN A 418 46.86 -9.71 19.67
C ASN A 418 48.37 -9.62 19.97
N GLU A 419 49.21 -9.65 18.93
CA GLU A 419 50.65 -9.94 19.06
C GLU A 419 51.54 -8.77 19.52
N GLU A 420 51.05 -7.54 19.37
CA GLU A 420 51.78 -6.28 19.53
C GLU A 420 50.83 -5.11 19.84
N GLU A 421 51.35 -3.97 20.31
CA GLU A 421 50.57 -2.77 20.67
C GLU A 421 51.35 -1.50 20.24
N PRO A 422 50.81 -0.62 19.37
CA PRO A 422 49.53 -0.71 18.65
C PRO A 422 49.40 -1.96 17.77
N PRO A 423 48.23 -2.61 17.73
CA PRO A 423 48.03 -3.82 16.95
C PRO A 423 47.96 -3.50 15.45
N LYS A 424 48.12 -4.54 14.62
CA LYS A 424 47.85 -4.49 13.18
C LYS A 424 46.44 -4.96 12.87
N GLY A 425 45.85 -4.45 11.79
CA GLY A 425 44.63 -5.02 11.22
C GLY A 425 44.87 -6.49 10.88
N ALA A 426 43.98 -7.39 11.33
CA ALA A 426 44.10 -8.81 11.07
C ALA A 426 43.89 -9.08 9.57
N ASP A 427 44.66 -10.00 9.00
CA ASP A 427 44.63 -10.29 7.57
C ASP A 427 43.30 -10.92 7.11
N PHE A 428 42.71 -11.77 7.95
CA PHE A 428 41.37 -12.30 7.73
C PHE A 428 40.25 -11.26 7.93
N SER A 429 40.48 -10.14 8.64
CA SER A 429 39.40 -9.17 8.96
C SER A 429 38.79 -8.61 7.69
N THR A 430 37.54 -9.01 7.41
CA THR A 430 36.89 -8.64 6.17
C THR A 430 36.42 -7.21 6.18
N GLY A 431 36.60 -6.56 5.04
CA GLY A 431 36.08 -5.25 4.76
C GLY A 431 35.98 -5.04 3.26
N GLY A 432 35.43 -3.90 2.87
CA GLY A 432 35.20 -3.60 1.47
C GLY A 432 33.98 -2.73 1.28
N PHE A 433 33.26 -2.95 0.18
CA PHE A 433 32.12 -2.15 -0.24
C PHE A 433 30.99 -3.07 -0.70
N SER A 434 29.78 -2.82 -0.22
CA SER A 434 28.54 -3.53 -0.57
C SER A 434 28.17 -3.39 -2.05
N ASP A 435 27.40 -4.34 -2.60
CA ASP A 435 26.71 -4.25 -3.90
C ASP A 435 25.21 -3.98 -3.76
N VAL A 436 24.64 -4.23 -2.57
CA VAL A 436 23.23 -4.01 -2.28
C VAL A 436 22.97 -2.59 -1.77
N PHE A 437 23.75 -2.13 -0.79
CA PHE A 437 23.45 -0.93 -0.01
C PHE A 437 24.33 0.27 -0.42
N ARG A 438 23.69 1.38 -0.81
CA ARG A 438 24.38 2.64 -1.10
C ARG A 438 25.03 3.23 0.15
N ARG A 439 26.16 3.92 -0.03
CA ARG A 439 26.93 4.53 1.07
C ARG A 439 26.09 5.60 1.77
N PRO A 440 25.84 5.46 3.07
CA PRO A 440 25.01 6.42 3.80
C PRO A 440 25.78 7.69 4.15
N VAL A 441 25.06 8.82 4.29
CA VAL A 441 25.66 10.17 4.43
C VAL A 441 26.61 10.28 5.63
N TRP A 442 26.29 9.60 6.74
CA TRP A 442 27.12 9.59 7.95
C TRP A 442 28.51 8.95 7.74
N GLN A 443 28.67 8.13 6.70
CA GLN A 443 29.91 7.42 6.39
C GLN A 443 30.80 8.17 5.38
N MET A 444 30.23 9.12 4.63
CA MET A 444 30.88 9.72 3.46
C MET A 444 32.19 10.46 3.77
N GLU A 445 32.25 11.25 4.86
CA GLU A 445 33.47 12.00 5.25
C GLU A 445 34.66 11.05 5.47
N ALA A 446 34.41 9.93 6.15
CA ALA A 446 35.44 8.96 6.52
C ALA A 446 35.94 8.17 5.30
N VAL A 447 35.03 7.54 4.56
CA VAL A 447 35.37 6.64 3.44
C VAL A 447 35.95 7.39 2.24
N ASN A 448 35.56 8.65 2.01
CA ASN A 448 36.17 9.47 0.95
C ASN A 448 37.67 9.72 1.19
N GLY A 449 38.12 9.78 2.45
CA GLY A 449 39.54 9.86 2.79
C GLY A 449 40.28 8.60 2.35
N TYR A 450 39.73 7.43 2.66
CA TYR A 450 40.28 6.12 2.30
C TYR A 450 40.34 5.89 0.78
N VAL A 451 39.24 6.11 0.06
CA VAL A 451 39.19 5.95 -1.40
C VAL A 451 40.23 6.83 -2.10
N LYS A 452 40.52 8.02 -1.56
CA LYS A 452 41.63 8.87 -2.03
C LYS A 452 43.01 8.32 -1.65
N ALA A 453 43.17 7.78 -0.45
CA ALA A 453 44.42 7.18 0.03
C ALA A 453 44.82 5.92 -0.75
N LEU A 454 43.85 5.15 -1.26
CA LEU A 454 44.08 3.97 -2.11
C LEU A 454 44.80 4.27 -3.42
N LYS A 455 44.76 5.52 -3.95
CA LYS A 455 45.45 5.93 -5.19
C LYS A 455 45.19 5.02 -6.41
N GLY A 456 44.01 4.42 -6.51
CA GLY A 456 43.66 3.48 -7.57
C GLY A 456 43.92 2.00 -7.26
N HIS A 457 44.44 1.68 -6.08
CA HIS A 457 44.45 0.29 -5.58
C HIS A 457 43.03 -0.28 -5.59
N LEU A 458 42.91 -1.53 -6.03
CA LEU A 458 41.65 -2.25 -6.27
C LEU A 458 40.65 -1.56 -7.23
N HIS A 459 41.06 -0.55 -8.00
CA HIS A 459 40.16 0.16 -8.93
C HIS A 459 39.54 -0.78 -9.97
N GLY A 460 38.20 -0.75 -10.06
CA GLY A 460 37.42 -1.63 -10.93
C GLY A 460 36.84 -2.87 -10.23
N TYR A 461 37.37 -3.25 -9.06
CA TYR A 461 36.94 -4.41 -8.27
C TYR A 461 35.95 -4.08 -7.14
N TYR A 462 35.69 -2.81 -6.88
CA TYR A 462 34.71 -2.34 -5.88
C TYR A 462 34.00 -1.08 -6.36
N ASN A 463 32.85 -0.76 -5.74
CA ASN A 463 32.11 0.47 -6.00
C ASN A 463 32.23 1.47 -4.83
N PRO A 464 33.00 2.58 -4.96
CA PRO A 464 33.23 3.54 -3.87
C PRO A 464 31.96 4.30 -3.42
N ARG A 465 30.83 4.15 -4.11
CA ARG A 465 29.54 4.76 -3.77
C ARG A 465 28.68 3.92 -2.81
N MET A 466 29.16 2.76 -2.37
CA MET A 466 28.39 1.80 -1.58
C MET A 466 28.82 1.76 -0.11
N ARG A 467 27.99 1.18 0.78
CA ARG A 467 28.30 1.07 2.23
C ARG A 467 29.60 0.31 2.38
N ALA A 468 30.54 0.88 3.13
CA ALA A 468 31.86 0.30 3.30
C ALA A 468 32.01 -0.35 4.69
N THR A 469 32.65 -1.52 4.81
CA THR A 469 32.83 -2.26 6.09
C THR A 469 34.32 -2.41 6.43
N PRO A 470 34.69 -2.59 7.71
CA PRO A 470 33.84 -2.54 8.91
C PRO A 470 33.63 -1.11 9.45
N ASP A 471 32.95 -0.96 10.59
CA ASP A 471 32.75 0.33 11.27
C ASP A 471 33.76 0.59 12.40
N VAL A 472 34.17 -0.48 13.10
CA VAL A 472 35.10 -0.50 14.25
C VAL A 472 35.74 -1.88 14.35
N SER A 473 36.80 -2.04 15.14
CA SER A 473 37.40 -3.35 15.42
C SER A 473 37.79 -3.57 16.87
N VAL A 474 37.94 -4.84 17.23
CA VAL A 474 38.46 -5.34 18.51
C VAL A 474 39.44 -6.49 18.20
N VAL A 475 40.29 -6.91 19.14
CA VAL A 475 41.15 -8.09 18.96
C VAL A 475 40.29 -9.30 18.60
N GLY A 476 40.73 -10.09 17.61
CA GLY A 476 40.01 -11.26 17.09
C GLY A 476 40.88 -12.52 16.91
N THR A 477 42.06 -12.58 17.54
CA THR A 477 43.06 -13.66 17.35
C THR A 477 43.38 -14.37 18.66
N MET A 478 43.64 -15.69 18.59
CA MET A 478 44.11 -16.51 19.71
C MET A 478 43.18 -16.51 20.96
N PHE A 479 41.87 -16.51 20.76
CA PHE A 479 40.89 -16.62 21.85
C PHE A 479 40.89 -18.02 22.43
N ASP A 480 41.06 -18.10 23.75
CA ASP A 480 40.97 -19.33 24.54
C ASP A 480 39.49 -19.60 24.87
N ILE A 481 38.95 -20.76 24.49
CA ILE A 481 37.57 -21.19 24.76
C ILE A 481 37.54 -22.64 25.25
N VAL A 482 36.46 -23.02 25.93
CA VAL A 482 36.15 -24.45 26.16
C VAL A 482 35.05 -24.89 25.20
N THR A 483 35.23 -26.01 24.51
CA THR A 483 34.16 -26.66 23.74
C THR A 483 34.31 -28.17 23.82
N ASN A 484 33.21 -28.90 24.00
CA ASN A 484 33.22 -30.36 24.21
C ASN A 484 34.17 -30.78 25.36
N GLY A 485 34.20 -29.99 26.43
CA GLY A 485 35.06 -30.18 27.61
C GLY A 485 36.57 -30.01 27.35
N GLN A 486 36.98 -29.44 26.21
CA GLN A 486 38.40 -29.27 25.84
C GLN A 486 38.75 -27.79 25.57
N ASP A 487 39.92 -27.38 26.08
CA ASP A 487 40.49 -26.05 25.80
C ASP A 487 40.89 -25.96 24.33
N THR A 488 40.41 -24.93 23.64
CA THR A 488 40.56 -24.75 22.19
C THR A 488 40.88 -23.30 21.87
N PHE A 489 41.83 -23.06 20.96
CA PHE A 489 42.14 -21.72 20.47
C PHE A 489 41.40 -21.43 19.15
N VAL A 490 40.70 -20.30 19.11
CA VAL A 490 39.92 -19.84 17.95
C VAL A 490 40.31 -18.42 17.55
N GLN A 491 39.96 -18.04 16.32
CA GLN A 491 40.16 -16.70 15.77
C GLN A 491 39.08 -16.37 14.75
N GLY A 492 38.78 -15.09 14.61
CA GLY A 492 37.76 -14.57 13.70
C GLY A 492 37.20 -13.23 14.15
N THR A 493 36.49 -12.56 13.25
CA THR A 493 35.64 -11.41 13.60
C THR A 493 34.48 -11.83 14.52
N SER A 494 34.10 -13.10 14.46
CA SER A 494 33.34 -13.83 15.48
C SER A 494 33.82 -13.63 16.90
N ALA A 495 35.14 -13.58 17.15
CA ALA A 495 35.67 -13.38 18.50
C ALA A 495 35.62 -11.90 18.94
N SER A 496 35.75 -10.98 17.98
CA SER A 496 35.76 -9.53 18.24
C SER A 496 34.35 -8.95 18.51
N THR A 497 33.31 -9.55 17.91
CA THR A 497 31.92 -9.08 17.97
C THR A 497 31.27 -9.19 19.35
N PRO A 498 31.28 -10.34 20.06
CA PRO A 498 30.68 -10.48 21.39
C PRO A 498 31.40 -9.63 22.44
N VAL A 499 32.72 -9.42 22.29
CA VAL A 499 33.49 -8.50 23.16
C VAL A 499 33.02 -7.05 22.97
N MET A 500 32.83 -6.60 21.72
CA MET A 500 32.30 -5.27 21.45
C MET A 500 30.83 -5.14 21.89
N ALA A 501 30.01 -6.16 21.67
CA ALA A 501 28.62 -6.20 22.14
C ALA A 501 28.52 -6.12 23.67
N ALA A 502 29.39 -6.84 24.40
CA ALA A 502 29.52 -6.77 25.84
C ALA A 502 29.89 -5.35 26.32
N MET A 503 30.89 -4.70 25.70
CA MET A 503 31.22 -3.30 26.01
C MET A 503 30.00 -2.37 25.84
N ILE A 504 29.25 -2.50 24.74
CA ILE A 504 28.04 -1.69 24.51
C ILE A 504 26.94 -2.02 25.52
N ALA A 505 26.81 -3.28 25.95
CA ALA A 505 25.85 -3.71 26.97
C ALA A 505 26.17 -3.08 28.34
N LEU A 506 27.42 -3.07 28.76
CA LEU A 506 27.88 -2.36 29.98
C LEU A 506 27.62 -0.84 29.89
N ILE A 507 27.88 -0.23 28.72
CA ILE A 507 27.56 1.18 28.50
C ILE A 507 26.05 1.44 28.61
N ASN A 508 25.21 0.51 28.13
CA ASN A 508 23.75 0.59 28.28
C ASN A 508 23.30 0.44 29.75
N ASP A 509 23.96 -0.39 30.56
CA ASP A 509 23.67 -0.48 32.01
C ASP A 509 23.93 0.86 32.70
N ALA A 510 25.10 1.45 32.44
CA ALA A 510 25.51 2.75 32.95
C ALA A 510 24.56 3.91 32.54
N ARG A 511 23.79 3.72 31.47
CA ARG A 511 22.76 4.65 30.98
C ARG A 511 21.43 4.44 31.68
N LEU A 512 20.94 3.20 31.72
CA LEU A 512 19.66 2.86 32.32
C LEU A 512 19.64 3.22 33.81
N ARG A 513 20.73 2.94 34.54
CA ARG A 513 20.92 3.35 35.94
C ARG A 513 20.93 4.88 36.16
N LYS A 514 21.11 5.67 35.10
CA LYS A 514 21.04 7.15 35.11
C LYS A 514 19.73 7.66 34.49
N GLY A 515 18.70 6.82 34.38
CA GLY A 515 17.40 7.16 33.78
C GLY A 515 17.47 7.45 32.27
N ARG A 516 18.55 7.06 31.59
CA ARG A 516 18.75 7.32 30.16
C ARG A 516 18.38 6.06 29.37
N LYS A 517 17.62 6.23 28.27
CA LYS A 517 17.39 5.16 27.29
C LYS A 517 18.73 4.61 26.75
N ALA A 518 18.72 3.34 26.35
CA ALA A 518 19.83 2.67 25.67
C ALA A 518 20.30 3.41 24.40
N LEU A 519 21.45 3.01 23.86
CA LEU A 519 22.05 3.65 22.69
C LEU A 519 21.21 3.43 21.42
N GLY A 520 20.68 2.22 21.18
CA GLY A 520 20.06 1.88 19.90
C GLY A 520 21.07 1.91 18.76
N TRP A 521 20.64 2.34 17.57
CA TRP A 521 21.52 2.49 16.42
C TRP A 521 22.80 3.28 16.74
N LEU A 522 23.97 2.66 16.53
CA LEU A 522 25.24 3.12 17.09
C LEU A 522 26.12 3.89 16.09
N ASN A 523 26.06 3.59 14.79
CA ASN A 523 26.97 4.16 13.78
C ASN A 523 26.93 5.69 13.73
N GLY A 524 25.75 6.31 13.81
CA GLY A 524 25.62 7.78 13.87
C GLY A 524 26.38 8.43 15.04
N ARG A 525 26.67 7.70 16.12
CA ARG A 525 27.52 8.17 17.23
C ARG A 525 28.99 7.84 16.99
N LEU A 526 29.32 6.63 16.54
CA LEU A 526 30.70 6.21 16.22
C LEU A 526 31.37 7.16 15.23
N TYR A 527 30.68 7.47 14.13
CA TYR A 527 31.16 8.39 13.11
C TYR A 527 31.12 9.87 13.53
N SER A 528 30.83 10.20 14.80
CA SER A 528 31.02 11.56 15.33
C SER A 528 32.46 11.80 15.76
N ARG A 529 33.00 12.99 15.50
CA ARG A 529 34.39 13.36 15.89
C ARG A 529 34.72 13.08 17.36
N LYS A 530 33.73 13.22 18.25
CA LYS A 530 33.86 12.97 19.69
C LYS A 530 34.12 11.49 20.00
N VAL A 531 33.42 10.57 19.34
CA VAL A 531 33.62 9.12 19.57
C VAL A 531 34.83 8.61 18.79
N ARG A 532 35.05 9.07 17.54
CA ARG A 532 36.29 8.80 16.79
C ARG A 532 37.54 9.15 17.61
N SER A 533 37.54 10.26 18.37
CA SER A 533 38.67 10.66 19.23
C SER A 533 38.96 9.74 20.43
N THR A 534 38.12 8.72 20.66
CA THR A 534 38.34 7.67 21.69
C THR A 534 38.72 6.32 21.10
N LEU A 535 38.83 6.23 19.78
CA LEU A 535 39.33 5.08 19.05
C LEU A 535 40.80 5.28 18.68
N GLN A 536 41.55 4.19 18.61
CA GLN A 536 42.93 4.12 18.16
C GLN A 536 42.93 3.77 16.67
N ASP A 537 43.38 4.73 15.87
CA ASP A 537 43.58 4.64 14.42
C ASP A 537 44.66 3.59 14.11
N ILE A 538 44.31 2.54 13.37
CA ILE A 538 45.20 1.41 13.06
C ILE A 538 45.74 1.59 11.65
N THR A 539 47.00 1.99 11.53
CA THR A 539 47.57 2.40 10.22
C THR A 539 48.50 1.35 9.60
N THR A 540 48.45 0.11 10.08
CA THR A 540 49.35 -0.99 9.67
C THR A 540 48.61 -2.32 9.63
N GLY A 541 48.89 -3.13 8.61
CA GLY A 541 48.18 -4.37 8.28
C GLY A 541 47.70 -4.36 6.83
N GLN A 542 47.45 -5.54 6.28
CA GLN A 542 46.82 -5.71 4.97
C GLN A 542 45.94 -6.95 5.00
N SER A 543 44.73 -6.86 4.46
CA SER A 543 43.81 -8.00 4.40
C SER A 543 44.30 -9.06 3.40
N THR A 544 43.76 -10.27 3.49
CA THR A 544 43.91 -11.29 2.46
C THR A 544 43.40 -10.76 1.12
N SER A 545 44.13 -11.07 0.03
CA SER A 545 43.78 -10.73 -1.35
C SER A 545 42.81 -11.75 -1.95
N CYS A 546 41.87 -11.29 -2.79
CA CYS A 546 41.22 -12.17 -3.78
C CYS A 546 42.24 -12.92 -4.65
N VAL A 547 41.82 -14.07 -5.17
CA VAL A 547 42.50 -14.84 -6.23
C VAL A 547 41.47 -15.02 -7.34
N PHE A 548 41.74 -14.45 -8.51
CA PHE A 548 40.82 -14.53 -9.65
C PHE A 548 41.01 -15.82 -10.46
N SER A 549 40.09 -16.10 -11.38
CA SER A 549 40.06 -17.35 -12.18
C SER A 549 41.31 -17.60 -13.02
N ASP A 550 42.02 -16.54 -13.41
CA ASP A 550 43.30 -16.59 -14.14
C ASP A 550 44.53 -16.57 -13.22
N GLY A 551 44.34 -16.73 -11.91
CA GLY A 551 45.41 -16.75 -10.90
C GLY A 551 45.91 -15.37 -10.47
N ARG A 552 45.39 -14.25 -11.03
CA ARG A 552 45.77 -12.91 -10.58
C ARG A 552 45.35 -12.66 -9.13
N THR A 553 46.23 -12.00 -8.38
CA THR A 553 45.98 -11.50 -7.02
C THR A 553 46.12 -9.98 -7.03
N PRO A 554 45.03 -9.19 -6.87
CA PRO A 554 45.11 -7.73 -6.95
C PRO A 554 45.64 -7.07 -5.66
N GLY A 555 45.91 -7.86 -4.61
CA GLY A 555 46.24 -7.39 -3.26
C GLY A 555 44.98 -7.17 -2.41
N GLY A 556 45.08 -7.37 -1.10
CA GLY A 556 43.99 -7.04 -0.18
C GLY A 556 43.93 -5.55 0.17
N TRP A 557 42.96 -5.18 1.00
CA TRP A 557 42.81 -3.83 1.54
C TRP A 557 43.98 -3.48 2.45
N PRO A 558 44.62 -2.30 2.32
CA PRO A 558 45.65 -1.83 3.24
C PRO A 558 45.03 -1.05 4.43
N ALA A 559 45.56 -1.27 5.64
CA ALA A 559 45.25 -0.41 6.77
C ALA A 559 45.77 1.02 6.51
N ALA A 560 45.01 2.04 6.89
CA ALA A 560 45.34 3.42 6.52
C ALA A 560 44.74 4.45 7.47
N LYS A 561 45.47 5.54 7.68
CA LYS A 561 45.09 6.64 8.57
C LYS A 561 43.63 7.10 8.36
N GLY A 562 42.81 6.93 9.39
CA GLY A 562 41.45 7.45 9.48
C GLY A 562 40.40 6.36 9.58
N TRP A 563 39.70 6.11 8.47
CA TRP A 563 38.85 4.93 8.32
C TRP A 563 39.46 4.05 7.24
N ASP A 564 39.48 2.73 7.44
CA ASP A 564 39.91 1.79 6.41
C ASP A 564 39.03 0.53 6.35
N ALA A 565 39.21 -0.23 5.27
CA ALA A 565 38.48 -1.45 4.98
C ALA A 565 39.10 -2.72 5.61
N ILE A 566 39.72 -2.59 6.80
CA ILE A 566 40.12 -3.71 7.66
C ILE A 566 39.64 -3.48 9.09
N THR A 567 39.84 -2.26 9.61
CA THR A 567 39.67 -1.88 11.02
C THR A 567 38.57 -0.83 11.25
N GLY A 568 37.96 -0.34 10.18
CA GLY A 568 36.91 0.67 10.26
C GLY A 568 37.46 1.97 10.82
N LEU A 569 36.80 2.52 11.85
CA LEU A 569 37.27 3.71 12.59
C LEU A 569 38.37 3.41 13.63
N GLY A 570 38.88 2.18 13.68
CA GLY A 570 39.86 1.72 14.65
C GLY A 570 39.26 1.10 15.92
N VAL A 571 40.12 0.95 16.94
CA VAL A 571 39.86 0.10 18.13
C VAL A 571 39.56 0.94 19.38
N PRO A 572 38.60 0.57 20.26
CA PRO A 572 38.37 1.26 21.53
C PRO A 572 39.59 1.19 22.48
N ASN A 573 40.45 2.21 22.48
CA ASN A 573 41.69 2.25 23.28
C ASN A 573 41.46 2.21 24.80
N ASN A 574 40.34 2.77 25.27
CA ASN A 574 40.01 2.83 26.69
C ASN A 574 38.50 2.90 26.91
N PHE A 575 37.96 1.89 27.59
CA PHE A 575 36.53 1.70 27.81
C PHE A 575 35.88 2.89 28.53
N ASP A 576 36.49 3.43 29.59
CA ASP A 576 35.94 4.59 30.32
C ASP A 576 35.83 5.84 29.45
N LYS A 577 36.85 6.14 28.63
CA LYS A 577 36.79 7.25 27.66
C LYS A 577 35.72 7.00 26.61
N PHE A 578 35.64 5.79 26.05
CA PHE A 578 34.66 5.40 25.03
C PHE A 578 33.22 5.48 25.57
N MET A 579 32.97 4.89 26.74
CA MET A 579 31.73 5.00 27.51
C MET A 579 31.37 6.46 27.77
N LYS A 580 32.31 7.29 28.24
CA LYS A 580 32.07 8.72 28.52
C LYS A 580 31.78 9.53 27.24
N ALA A 581 32.36 9.16 26.10
CA ALA A 581 32.08 9.78 24.81
C ALA A 581 30.65 9.45 24.32
N LEU A 582 30.28 8.17 24.32
CA LEU A 582 28.93 7.69 23.94
C LEU A 582 27.84 8.19 24.91
N ASN A 583 28.15 8.29 26.20
CA ASN A 583 27.19 8.76 27.21
C ASN A 583 26.93 10.26 27.19
N ASN A 584 27.89 11.07 26.73
CA ASN A 584 27.77 12.53 26.69
C ASN A 584 27.52 13.07 25.27
N TYR A 585 26.78 12.33 24.45
CA TYR A 585 26.34 12.75 23.12
C TYR A 585 24.92 13.34 23.21
N PRO A 586 24.73 14.66 23.00
CA PRO A 586 23.43 15.31 23.22
C PRO A 586 22.40 14.91 22.15
N ARG A 587 21.14 14.69 22.56
CA ARG A 587 20.01 14.54 21.64
C ARG A 587 19.88 15.82 20.81
N GLY A 588 20.13 15.72 19.50
CA GLY A 588 19.99 16.83 18.53
C GLY A 588 21.25 17.26 17.77
N SER A 589 22.47 16.81 18.13
CA SER A 589 23.68 17.25 17.41
C SER A 589 23.78 16.72 15.96
N LEU A 590 23.14 15.59 15.65
CA LEU A 590 23.14 14.99 14.32
C LEU A 590 22.52 15.90 13.26
N ARG A 591 21.37 16.54 13.54
CA ARG A 591 20.70 17.49 12.63
C ARG A 591 21.67 18.55 12.08
N ARG A 592 22.52 19.16 12.93
CA ARG A 592 23.44 20.23 12.52
C ARG A 592 24.60 19.78 11.63
N VAL A 593 24.95 18.50 11.63
CA VAL A 593 26.01 17.97 10.74
C VAL A 593 25.43 17.66 9.36
N PHE A 594 24.23 17.06 9.30
CA PHE A 594 23.57 16.73 8.03
C PHE A 594 23.17 17.97 7.23
N TYR A 595 22.58 18.99 7.86
CA TYR A 595 22.24 20.26 7.18
C TYR A 595 23.44 21.00 6.53
N ARG A 596 24.69 20.67 6.88
CA ARG A 596 25.89 21.20 6.19
C ARG A 596 26.33 20.39 4.98
N LEU A 597 25.94 19.11 4.89
CA LEU A 597 26.26 18.22 3.76
C LEU A 597 25.13 18.18 2.73
N ASP A 598 23.88 18.41 3.15
CA ASP A 598 22.73 18.58 2.25
C ASP A 598 22.97 19.70 1.23
N GLY A 599 23.78 20.71 1.56
CA GLY A 599 24.16 21.80 0.66
C GLY A 599 24.91 21.38 -0.63
N VAL A 600 25.39 20.13 -0.74
CA VAL A 600 26.06 19.62 -1.96
C VAL A 600 25.17 18.67 -2.77
N MET A 601 24.13 18.09 -2.17
CA MET A 601 23.11 17.29 -2.87
C MET A 601 21.87 18.12 -3.25
N ALA A 602 21.60 19.21 -2.53
CA ALA A 602 20.46 20.08 -2.78
C ALA A 602 20.55 20.81 -4.13
N ASP A 603 21.72 21.03 -4.73
CA ASP A 603 21.82 21.87 -5.93
C ASP A 603 21.26 21.22 -7.20
N HIS A 604 21.29 19.89 -7.33
CA HIS A 604 20.62 19.20 -8.45
C HIS A 604 19.09 19.24 -8.29
N VAL A 605 18.58 18.95 -7.09
CA VAL A 605 17.13 18.98 -6.82
C VAL A 605 16.58 20.42 -6.79
N ARG A 606 17.39 21.39 -6.38
CA ARG A 606 17.05 22.83 -6.47
C ARG A 606 17.06 23.34 -7.89
N GLN A 607 17.88 22.82 -8.80
CA GLN A 607 17.78 23.23 -10.21
C GLN A 607 16.47 22.76 -10.86
N GLU A 608 15.97 21.56 -10.54
CA GLU A 608 14.63 21.14 -11.00
C GLU A 608 13.49 21.86 -10.29
N LEU A 609 13.59 22.13 -8.98
CA LEU A 609 12.55 22.83 -8.23
C LEU A 609 12.54 24.36 -8.47
N ALA A 610 13.67 24.99 -8.78
CA ALA A 610 13.74 26.42 -9.13
C ALA A 610 13.12 26.74 -10.51
N LEU A 611 12.89 25.72 -11.33
CA LEU A 611 12.10 25.83 -12.58
C LEU A 611 10.58 25.70 -12.34
N ARG A 612 10.13 25.44 -11.10
CA ARG A 612 8.71 25.35 -10.71
C ARG A 612 8.29 26.33 -9.61
N GLY A 613 9.10 27.35 -9.31
CA GLY A 613 8.85 28.28 -8.20
C GLY A 613 9.17 29.74 -8.53
N LYS A 614 8.37 30.37 -9.41
CA LYS A 614 8.33 31.82 -9.60
C LYS A 614 6.91 32.31 -9.90
N GLU A 615 6.09 32.41 -8.85
CA GLU A 615 5.07 33.46 -8.76
C GLU A 615 5.57 34.55 -7.79
N PRO A 616 5.25 35.83 -8.02
CA PRO A 616 5.77 36.94 -7.22
C PRO A 616 5.03 37.10 -5.89
N ASP A 617 5.78 37.36 -4.82
CA ASP A 617 5.26 37.69 -3.48
C ASP A 617 4.66 39.11 -3.45
N HIS A 618 3.44 39.26 -3.97
CA HIS A 618 2.58 40.45 -3.87
C HIS A 618 1.14 40.01 -3.53
N GLY A 619 0.88 39.59 -2.29
CA GLY A 619 -0.45 39.03 -1.90
C GLY A 619 -1.01 39.43 -0.53
N ARG A 620 -0.17 39.61 0.50
CA ARG A 620 -0.64 39.78 1.90
C ARG A 620 -1.47 41.03 2.21
N GLY A 621 -1.52 42.01 1.32
CA GLY A 621 -2.46 43.15 1.42
C GLY A 621 -3.84 42.83 0.85
N GLN A 622 -3.92 41.98 -0.18
CA GLN A 622 -5.15 41.70 -0.91
C GLN A 622 -6.03 40.66 -0.22
N GLU A 623 -5.47 39.72 0.54
CA GLU A 623 -6.25 38.74 1.29
C GLU A 623 -7.16 39.42 2.34
N GLN A 624 -6.66 40.42 3.07
CA GLN A 624 -7.47 41.16 4.06
C GLN A 624 -8.50 42.11 3.43
N GLU A 625 -8.25 42.64 2.24
CA GLU A 625 -9.26 43.41 1.49
C GLU A 625 -10.35 42.48 0.93
N GLN A 626 -9.98 41.29 0.41
CA GLN A 626 -10.93 40.29 -0.08
C GLN A 626 -11.82 39.70 1.03
N GLU A 627 -11.28 39.45 2.22
CA GLU A 627 -12.09 39.02 3.38
C GLU A 627 -13.12 40.10 3.78
N GLN A 628 -12.73 41.38 3.76
CA GLN A 628 -13.64 42.49 4.08
C GLN A 628 -14.66 42.81 2.97
N GLU A 629 -14.33 42.56 1.70
CA GLU A 629 -15.30 42.61 0.60
C GLU A 629 -16.27 41.42 0.66
N GLN A 630 -15.80 40.20 0.92
CA GLN A 630 -16.68 39.04 1.08
C GLN A 630 -17.66 39.22 2.25
N GLU A 631 -17.23 39.72 3.41
CA GLU A 631 -18.16 40.03 4.52
C GLU A 631 -19.19 41.12 4.17
N LYS A 632 -18.88 42.05 3.24
CA LYS A 632 -19.82 43.07 2.77
C LYS A 632 -20.80 42.51 1.74
N GLU A 633 -20.33 41.73 0.77
CA GLU A 633 -21.20 41.07 -0.22
C GLU A 633 -22.18 40.10 0.45
N GLN A 634 -21.71 39.33 1.43
CA GLN A 634 -22.54 38.37 2.17
C GLN A 634 -23.68 39.03 2.96
N LYS A 635 -23.52 40.31 3.37
CA LYS A 635 -24.53 41.12 4.08
C LYS A 635 -25.54 41.83 3.16
N GLN A 636 -25.35 41.87 1.84
CA GLN A 636 -26.27 42.51 0.88
C GLN A 636 -27.07 41.52 0.02
N ARG A 637 -26.94 40.23 0.31
CA ARG A 637 -27.44 39.15 -0.54
C ARG A 637 -28.96 38.95 -0.41
N PRO A 638 -29.74 38.94 -1.52
CA PRO A 638 -31.17 38.64 -1.45
C PRO A 638 -31.40 37.17 -1.07
N PRO A 639 -32.46 36.85 -0.29
CA PRO A 639 -32.82 35.47 0.01
C PRO A 639 -33.10 34.67 -1.27
N PHE A 640 -32.87 33.37 -1.23
CA PHE A 640 -33.24 32.45 -2.31
C PHE A 640 -34.76 32.47 -2.57
N GLY A 641 -35.17 32.17 -3.80
CA GLY A 641 -36.56 32.25 -4.24
C GLY A 641 -36.71 32.83 -5.66
N ARG A 642 -37.94 33.14 -6.07
CA ARG A 642 -38.28 33.61 -7.44
C ARG A 642 -37.44 34.78 -7.95
N ALA A 643 -36.96 35.65 -7.06
CA ALA A 643 -36.10 36.79 -7.42
C ALA A 643 -34.78 36.36 -8.12
N TRP A 644 -34.32 35.12 -7.90
CA TRP A 644 -33.11 34.57 -8.53
C TRP A 644 -33.35 34.07 -9.97
N LYS A 645 -34.59 33.95 -10.45
CA LYS A 645 -34.87 33.50 -11.84
C LYS A 645 -34.20 34.39 -12.89
N LYS A 646 -34.00 35.68 -12.60
CA LYS A 646 -33.29 36.64 -13.46
C LYS A 646 -31.81 36.31 -13.71
N GLU A 647 -31.19 35.53 -12.83
CA GLU A 647 -29.80 35.07 -12.99
C GLU A 647 -29.70 33.92 -14.00
N PHE A 648 -30.83 33.30 -14.37
CA PHE A 648 -30.93 32.15 -15.25
C PHE A 648 -31.56 32.50 -16.60
N LEU A 649 -31.42 31.58 -17.55
CA LEU A 649 -31.78 31.76 -18.97
C LEU A 649 -33.17 31.18 -19.30
N PHE A 650 -34.13 31.34 -18.40
CA PHE A 650 -35.48 30.83 -18.61
C PHE A 650 -36.28 31.72 -19.57
N ASP A 651 -37.14 31.09 -20.37
CA ASP A 651 -38.30 31.78 -20.93
C ASP A 651 -39.16 32.32 -19.76
N PRO A 652 -39.57 33.60 -19.76
CA PRO A 652 -40.37 34.19 -18.68
C PRO A 652 -41.67 33.45 -18.35
N ALA A 653 -42.27 32.75 -19.32
CA ALA A 653 -43.46 31.94 -19.12
C ALA A 653 -43.16 30.52 -18.59
N TRP A 654 -41.91 30.04 -18.69
CA TRP A 654 -41.56 28.67 -18.36
C TRP A 654 -41.28 28.47 -16.86
N ARG A 655 -42.03 27.58 -16.22
CA ARG A 655 -41.81 27.21 -14.81
C ARG A 655 -41.02 25.90 -14.71
N ASN A 656 -39.71 25.98 -14.50
CA ASN A 656 -38.87 24.78 -14.40
C ASN A 656 -38.96 24.08 -13.03
N LEU A 657 -39.92 23.14 -12.90
CA LEU A 657 -40.10 22.27 -11.72
C LEU A 657 -39.39 20.91 -11.84
N ASN A 658 -38.60 20.68 -12.89
CA ASN A 658 -37.91 19.40 -13.14
C ASN A 658 -36.41 19.59 -13.43
N HIS A 659 -35.74 20.44 -12.61
CA HIS A 659 -34.31 20.69 -12.69
C HIS A 659 -33.49 19.39 -12.70
N GLY A 660 -33.89 18.39 -11.90
CA GLY A 660 -33.18 17.10 -11.77
C GLY A 660 -33.11 16.22 -13.04
N SER A 661 -33.78 16.57 -14.15
CA SER A 661 -33.56 15.84 -15.42
C SER A 661 -32.34 16.34 -16.18
N PHE A 662 -32.28 17.64 -16.52
CA PHE A 662 -31.28 18.18 -17.45
C PHE A 662 -30.47 19.37 -16.89
N GLY A 663 -30.79 19.82 -15.68
CA GLY A 663 -30.22 21.00 -15.05
C GLY A 663 -30.40 22.29 -15.83
N THR A 664 -29.85 23.37 -15.28
CA THR A 664 -29.56 24.61 -16.01
C THR A 664 -28.44 25.37 -15.31
N TYR A 665 -27.91 26.39 -15.97
CA TYR A 665 -26.81 27.22 -15.49
C TYR A 665 -27.15 28.71 -15.64
N PRO A 666 -26.60 29.59 -14.77
CA PRO A 666 -26.88 31.02 -14.81
C PRO A 666 -26.20 31.70 -16.00
N ALA A 667 -26.64 32.92 -16.31
CA ALA A 667 -26.09 33.78 -17.36
C ALA A 667 -24.57 33.96 -17.23
N HIS A 668 -24.05 34.08 -16.00
CA HIS A 668 -22.61 34.15 -15.75
C HIS A 668 -21.82 32.95 -16.30
N ILE A 669 -22.37 31.74 -16.17
CA ILE A 669 -21.72 30.50 -16.61
C ILE A 669 -21.91 30.27 -18.11
N ARG A 670 -22.98 30.78 -18.72
CA ARG A 670 -23.10 30.91 -20.18
C ARG A 670 -21.98 31.75 -20.77
N ASP A 671 -21.66 32.87 -20.12
CA ASP A 671 -20.65 33.80 -20.62
C ASP A 671 -19.24 33.20 -20.49
N LYS A 672 -18.98 32.41 -19.44
CA LYS A 672 -17.78 31.57 -19.33
C LYS A 672 -17.70 30.49 -20.41
N LEU A 673 -18.78 29.75 -20.64
CA LEU A 673 -18.85 28.72 -21.69
C LEU A 673 -18.49 29.30 -23.06
N ARG A 674 -19.10 30.45 -23.41
CA ARG A 674 -18.84 31.14 -24.68
C ARG A 674 -17.42 31.68 -24.77
N ALA A 675 -16.89 32.28 -23.70
CA ALA A 675 -15.51 32.74 -23.68
C ALA A 675 -14.51 31.60 -23.95
N TYR A 676 -14.72 30.41 -23.38
CA TYR A 676 -13.87 29.25 -23.68
C TYR A 676 -14.03 28.73 -25.12
N GLN A 677 -15.22 28.85 -25.71
CA GLN A 677 -15.45 28.54 -27.13
C GLN A 677 -14.73 29.55 -28.03
N ASP A 678 -14.86 30.85 -27.75
CA ASP A 678 -14.16 31.93 -28.46
C ASP A 678 -12.63 31.79 -28.34
N GLU A 679 -12.10 31.41 -27.16
CA GLU A 679 -10.68 31.14 -26.94
C GLU A 679 -10.17 29.91 -27.71
N ALA A 680 -11.00 28.86 -27.81
CA ALA A 680 -10.70 27.67 -28.59
C ALA A 680 -10.60 27.99 -30.09
N GLU A 681 -11.57 28.71 -30.64
CA GLU A 681 -11.58 29.09 -32.05
C GLU A 681 -10.51 30.15 -32.39
N ALA A 682 -10.17 31.03 -31.45
CA ALA A 682 -9.14 32.05 -31.67
C ALA A 682 -7.74 31.44 -31.89
N ARG A 683 -7.41 30.32 -31.23
CA ARG A 683 -6.09 29.67 -31.32
C ARG A 683 -6.17 28.13 -31.15
N PRO A 684 -6.75 27.38 -32.11
CA PRO A 684 -7.16 25.99 -31.90
C PRO A 684 -6.05 25.06 -31.39
N ASP A 685 -4.93 24.91 -32.09
CA ASP A 685 -3.85 24.01 -31.65
C ASP A 685 -3.21 24.43 -30.31
N GLN A 686 -3.10 25.73 -30.03
CA GLN A 686 -2.56 26.23 -28.77
C GLN A 686 -3.52 25.89 -27.60
N PHE A 687 -4.80 26.20 -27.78
CA PHE A 687 -5.81 25.99 -26.76
C PHE A 687 -6.07 24.49 -26.52
N ILE A 688 -6.33 23.73 -27.59
CA ILE A 688 -6.71 22.31 -27.53
C ILE A 688 -5.51 21.42 -27.13
N ARG A 689 -4.26 21.79 -27.43
CA ARG A 689 -3.12 20.96 -26.99
C ARG A 689 -2.58 21.35 -25.62
N TYR A 690 -2.49 22.64 -25.30
CA TYR A 690 -1.75 23.09 -24.12
C TYR A 690 -2.62 23.72 -23.03
N ASP A 691 -3.62 24.53 -23.38
CA ASP A 691 -4.35 25.31 -22.39
C ASP A 691 -5.54 24.54 -21.81
N GLN A 692 -6.23 23.70 -22.59
CA GLN A 692 -7.33 22.87 -22.07
C GLN A 692 -6.88 21.95 -20.94
N ILE A 693 -5.66 21.42 -20.98
CA ILE A 693 -5.14 20.49 -19.95
C ILE A 693 -5.02 21.20 -18.59
N LYS A 694 -4.64 22.49 -18.61
CA LYS A 694 -4.60 23.34 -17.40
C LYS A 694 -6.01 23.66 -16.89
N LEU A 695 -6.95 23.92 -17.81
CA LEU A 695 -8.36 24.16 -17.48
C LEU A 695 -9.03 22.90 -16.90
N LEU A 696 -8.73 21.72 -17.44
CA LEU A 696 -9.14 20.43 -16.89
C LEU A 696 -8.56 20.20 -15.49
N ASP A 697 -7.29 20.51 -15.23
CA ASP A 697 -6.71 20.40 -13.89
C ASP A 697 -7.36 21.36 -12.89
N ARG A 698 -7.62 22.61 -13.29
CA ARG A 698 -8.35 23.59 -12.47
C ARG A 698 -9.75 23.08 -12.12
N ALA A 699 -10.46 22.51 -13.10
CA ALA A 699 -11.77 21.90 -12.89
C ALA A 699 -11.72 20.64 -12.01
N ARG A 700 -10.72 19.76 -12.22
CA ARG A 700 -10.47 18.56 -11.40
C ARG A 700 -10.18 18.93 -9.95
N ALA A 701 -9.32 19.91 -9.70
CA ALA A 701 -9.00 20.37 -8.36
C ALA A 701 -10.23 20.95 -7.63
N ALA A 702 -11.02 21.78 -8.31
CA ALA A 702 -12.24 22.35 -7.74
C ALA A 702 -13.28 21.26 -7.39
N VAL A 703 -13.53 20.29 -8.28
CA VAL A 703 -14.50 19.22 -7.99
C VAL A 703 -13.96 18.20 -6.98
N ALA A 704 -12.66 17.89 -6.99
CA ALA A 704 -12.01 17.02 -6.00
C ALA A 704 -12.14 17.58 -4.59
N GLN A 705 -11.90 18.89 -4.42
CA GLN A 705 -12.10 19.58 -3.15
C GLN A 705 -13.58 19.55 -2.72
N LEU A 706 -14.52 19.76 -3.65
CA LEU A 706 -15.96 19.75 -3.37
C LEU A 706 -16.50 18.40 -2.88
N VAL A 707 -16.01 17.28 -3.43
CA VAL A 707 -16.50 15.93 -3.07
C VAL A 707 -15.59 15.18 -2.08
N HIS A 708 -14.67 15.90 -1.45
CA HIS A 708 -13.62 15.38 -0.57
C HIS A 708 -12.87 14.17 -1.16
N ALA A 709 -12.33 14.31 -2.37
CA ALA A 709 -11.54 13.29 -3.06
C ALA A 709 -10.07 13.73 -3.27
N PRO A 710 -9.09 12.81 -3.28
CA PRO A 710 -7.74 13.12 -3.75
C PRO A 710 -7.75 13.51 -5.24
N LEU A 711 -6.96 14.52 -5.64
CA LEU A 711 -6.96 15.06 -7.00
C LEU A 711 -6.83 13.97 -8.09
N ASP A 712 -5.90 13.04 -7.93
CA ASP A 712 -5.60 12.01 -8.95
C ASP A 712 -6.60 10.85 -8.97
N THR A 713 -7.70 10.92 -8.22
CA THR A 713 -8.82 9.96 -8.33
C THR A 713 -9.99 10.47 -9.16
N VAL A 714 -10.01 11.74 -9.59
CA VAL A 714 -11.12 12.31 -10.39
C VAL A 714 -10.72 12.72 -11.81
N VAL A 715 -11.60 12.42 -12.77
CA VAL A 715 -11.52 12.79 -14.20
C VAL A 715 -12.91 13.18 -14.72
N PHE A 716 -13.01 13.71 -15.95
CA PHE A 716 -14.28 14.12 -16.55
C PHE A 716 -14.73 13.20 -17.69
N VAL A 717 -16.04 12.94 -17.72
CA VAL A 717 -16.78 12.24 -18.78
C VAL A 717 -18.01 13.06 -19.15
N GLY A 718 -18.59 12.86 -20.33
CA GLY A 718 -19.68 13.70 -20.84
C GLY A 718 -20.98 13.62 -20.03
N ASN A 719 -21.27 12.49 -19.39
CA ASN A 719 -22.45 12.28 -18.56
C ASN A 719 -22.32 10.99 -17.71
N ALA A 720 -23.25 10.78 -16.78
CA ALA A 720 -23.28 9.58 -15.94
C ALA A 720 -23.36 8.28 -16.76
N THR A 721 -24.19 8.22 -17.80
CA THR A 721 -24.34 7.03 -18.66
C THR A 721 -23.00 6.64 -19.32
N GLU A 722 -22.19 7.62 -19.76
CA GLU A 722 -20.83 7.44 -20.27
C GLU A 722 -19.88 6.90 -19.19
N GLY A 723 -19.94 7.44 -17.96
CA GLY A 723 -19.12 6.95 -16.84
C GLY A 723 -19.47 5.52 -16.40
N ILE A 724 -20.76 5.19 -16.26
CA ILE A 724 -21.24 3.84 -15.94
C ILE A 724 -20.80 2.85 -17.02
N ASN A 725 -20.98 3.19 -18.31
CA ASN A 725 -20.50 2.36 -19.42
C ASN A 725 -18.97 2.22 -19.45
N THR A 726 -18.23 3.27 -19.08
CA THR A 726 -16.76 3.24 -18.96
C THR A 726 -16.33 2.17 -17.95
N VAL A 727 -16.97 2.11 -16.77
CA VAL A 727 -16.64 1.10 -15.76
C VAL A 727 -17.03 -0.31 -16.23
N LEU A 728 -18.30 -0.52 -16.58
CA LEU A 728 -18.84 -1.85 -16.90
C LEU A 728 -18.11 -2.55 -18.06
N ARG A 729 -17.70 -1.79 -19.09
CA ARG A 729 -17.01 -2.31 -20.27
C ARG A 729 -15.50 -2.51 -20.09
N ASN A 730 -14.92 -1.98 -19.01
CA ASN A 730 -13.51 -2.18 -18.68
C ASN A 730 -13.27 -3.34 -17.71
N LEU A 731 -14.25 -3.65 -16.86
CA LEU A 731 -14.17 -4.78 -15.95
C LEU A 731 -14.03 -6.10 -16.71
N ARG A 732 -13.16 -6.97 -16.18
CA ARG A 732 -13.05 -8.36 -16.61
C ARG A 732 -14.06 -9.20 -15.84
N TRP A 733 -14.89 -9.90 -16.58
CA TRP A 733 -15.93 -10.80 -16.07
C TRP A 733 -15.50 -12.25 -16.31
N ASP A 734 -15.64 -13.12 -15.31
CA ASP A 734 -15.35 -14.54 -15.47
C ASP A 734 -16.51 -15.23 -16.19
N GLY A 735 -16.44 -15.25 -17.51
CA GLY A 735 -17.39 -15.96 -18.37
C GLY A 735 -17.01 -17.42 -18.67
N GLN A 736 -15.83 -17.87 -18.24
CA GLN A 736 -15.31 -19.21 -18.56
C GLN A 736 -14.62 -19.87 -17.36
N GLN A 737 -15.42 -20.16 -16.34
CA GLN A 737 -15.17 -21.24 -15.38
C GLN A 737 -13.78 -21.20 -14.69
N THR A 738 -13.15 -20.04 -14.54
CA THR A 738 -11.80 -19.98 -13.93
C THR A 738 -11.81 -20.53 -12.49
N CYS A 739 -12.97 -20.40 -11.82
CA CYS A 739 -13.37 -21.12 -10.60
C CYS A 739 -14.70 -21.91 -10.73
N GLY A 740 -15.20 -22.14 -11.95
CA GLY A 740 -16.51 -22.75 -12.17
C GLY A 740 -17.73 -21.92 -11.71
N ARG A 741 -17.56 -20.62 -11.43
CA ARG A 741 -18.62 -19.73 -10.94
C ARG A 741 -18.95 -18.64 -11.96
N GLN A 742 -20.24 -18.40 -12.19
CA GLN A 742 -20.74 -17.31 -13.03
C GLN A 742 -20.70 -15.98 -12.26
N ASP A 743 -20.27 -14.90 -12.91
CA ASP A 743 -20.35 -13.55 -12.34
C ASP A 743 -21.76 -12.97 -12.47
N VAL A 744 -22.25 -12.35 -11.38
CA VAL A 744 -23.55 -11.68 -11.30
C VAL A 744 -23.35 -10.20 -10.97
N VAL A 745 -24.01 -9.34 -11.72
CA VAL A 745 -24.13 -7.91 -11.44
C VAL A 745 -25.48 -7.63 -10.81
N LEU A 746 -25.47 -6.94 -9.67
CA LEU A 746 -26.67 -6.53 -8.94
C LEU A 746 -27.05 -5.08 -9.29
N SER A 747 -28.34 -4.84 -9.49
CA SER A 747 -28.96 -3.51 -9.54
C SER A 747 -30.20 -3.47 -8.65
N PHE A 748 -30.75 -2.30 -8.34
CA PHE A 748 -32.05 -2.20 -7.67
C PHE A 748 -33.17 -1.96 -8.68
N SER A 749 -34.42 -2.28 -8.32
CA SER A 749 -35.60 -2.06 -9.17
C SER A 749 -35.84 -0.60 -9.59
N THR A 750 -35.17 0.36 -8.95
CA THR A 750 -35.21 1.80 -9.27
C THR A 750 -34.02 2.32 -10.05
N VAL A 751 -33.11 1.44 -10.49
CA VAL A 751 -31.95 1.77 -11.34
C VAL A 751 -32.36 2.65 -12.53
N TYR A 752 -31.52 3.62 -12.89
CA TYR A 752 -31.79 4.43 -14.07
C TYR A 752 -31.84 3.55 -15.33
N GLU A 753 -32.91 3.70 -16.11
CA GLU A 753 -33.28 2.83 -17.24
C GLU A 753 -32.13 2.62 -18.25
N ALA A 754 -31.39 3.66 -18.61
CA ALA A 754 -30.25 3.53 -19.52
C ALA A 754 -29.04 2.78 -18.90
N CYS A 755 -28.91 2.79 -17.58
CA CYS A 755 -27.90 2.01 -16.86
C CYS A 755 -28.34 0.55 -16.68
N GLY A 756 -29.64 0.30 -16.46
CA GLY A 756 -30.23 -1.05 -16.56
C GLY A 756 -30.00 -1.67 -17.94
N ASN A 757 -30.34 -0.95 -19.01
CA ASN A 757 -30.07 -1.38 -20.39
C ASN A 757 -28.58 -1.62 -20.67
N ALA A 758 -27.66 -0.93 -19.97
CA ALA A 758 -26.22 -1.18 -20.09
C ALA A 758 -25.79 -2.48 -19.39
N LEU A 759 -26.50 -2.93 -18.35
CA LEU A 759 -26.34 -4.25 -17.74
C LEU A 759 -26.93 -5.35 -18.62
N ASP A 760 -28.08 -5.13 -19.24
CA ASP A 760 -28.68 -6.10 -20.15
C ASP A 760 -27.82 -6.28 -21.42
N PHE A 761 -27.29 -5.18 -21.98
CA PHE A 761 -26.27 -5.23 -23.04
C PHE A 761 -24.99 -5.95 -22.60
N LEU A 762 -24.59 -5.84 -21.33
CA LEU A 762 -23.42 -6.56 -20.80
C LEU A 762 -23.67 -8.08 -20.83
N VAL A 763 -24.85 -8.52 -20.39
CA VAL A 763 -25.28 -9.93 -20.44
C VAL A 763 -25.31 -10.44 -21.89
N GLU A 764 -25.87 -9.67 -22.82
CA GLU A 764 -25.89 -9.99 -24.25
C GLU A 764 -24.47 -10.10 -24.83
N TYR A 765 -23.64 -9.08 -24.61
CA TYR A 765 -22.28 -8.97 -25.16
C TYR A 765 -21.36 -10.10 -24.70
N PHE A 766 -21.51 -10.55 -23.44
CA PHE A 766 -20.79 -11.70 -22.89
C PHE A 766 -21.54 -13.04 -23.08
N GLY A 767 -22.55 -13.10 -23.95
CA GLY A 767 -23.23 -14.35 -24.34
C GLY A 767 -23.91 -15.09 -23.19
N GLY A 768 -24.45 -14.36 -22.21
CA GLY A 768 -25.07 -14.92 -21.00
C GLY A 768 -24.09 -15.48 -19.95
N THR A 769 -22.77 -15.37 -20.19
CA THR A 769 -21.76 -15.82 -19.23
C THR A 769 -21.60 -14.89 -18.02
N VAL A 770 -22.18 -13.69 -18.09
CA VAL A 770 -22.46 -12.78 -16.98
C VAL A 770 -23.97 -12.75 -16.77
N GLU A 771 -24.44 -12.73 -15.53
CA GLU A 771 -25.86 -12.54 -15.17
C GLU A 771 -26.10 -11.11 -14.66
N HIS A 772 -27.25 -10.51 -15.01
CA HIS A 772 -27.79 -9.33 -14.36
C HIS A 772 -28.96 -9.75 -13.47
N ARG A 773 -28.98 -9.29 -12.21
CA ARG A 773 -30.05 -9.57 -11.25
C ARG A 773 -30.52 -8.30 -10.55
N THR A 774 -31.81 -8.02 -10.66
CA THR A 774 -32.48 -6.90 -10.00
C THR A 774 -32.88 -7.28 -8.57
N VAL A 775 -32.51 -6.44 -7.61
CA VAL A 775 -32.95 -6.46 -6.22
C VAL A 775 -34.23 -5.65 -6.12
N SER A 776 -35.36 -6.34 -6.01
CA SER A 776 -36.68 -5.71 -5.90
C SER A 776 -36.84 -5.01 -4.55
N ILE A 777 -37.01 -3.69 -4.59
CA ILE A 777 -37.50 -2.86 -3.48
C ILE A 777 -38.82 -2.20 -3.86
N ALA A 778 -39.67 -1.96 -2.86
CA ALA A 778 -40.93 -1.24 -2.99
C ALA A 778 -40.89 -0.03 -2.04
N TYR A 779 -41.31 1.15 -2.51
CA TYR A 779 -41.30 2.37 -1.72
C TYR A 779 -42.68 2.69 -1.12
N PRO A 780 -42.76 3.29 0.08
CA PRO A 780 -41.65 3.70 0.94
C PRO A 780 -40.94 2.51 1.62
N ILE A 781 -39.64 2.65 1.89
CA ILE A 781 -38.77 1.64 2.50
C ILE A 781 -37.77 2.34 3.44
N GLU A 782 -37.38 1.69 4.52
CA GLU A 782 -36.35 2.19 5.44
C GLU A 782 -34.94 1.89 4.91
N ASP A 783 -33.98 2.72 5.31
CA ASP A 783 -32.60 2.64 4.82
C ASP A 783 -31.92 1.29 5.15
N GLU A 784 -32.25 0.71 6.32
CA GLU A 784 -31.73 -0.59 6.75
C GLU A 784 -32.28 -1.74 5.90
N ASP A 785 -33.54 -1.68 5.46
CA ASP A 785 -34.18 -2.71 4.64
C ASP A 785 -33.59 -2.76 3.22
N VAL A 786 -33.22 -1.61 2.65
CA VAL A 786 -32.48 -1.53 1.38
C VAL A 786 -31.14 -2.26 1.48
N VAL A 787 -30.41 -2.06 2.59
CA VAL A 787 -29.13 -2.74 2.84
C VAL A 787 -29.33 -4.23 3.14
N ALA A 788 -30.41 -4.60 3.84
CA ALA A 788 -30.79 -5.99 4.10
C ALA A 788 -31.16 -6.73 2.80
N ALA A 789 -31.84 -6.06 1.86
CA ALA A 789 -32.15 -6.60 0.54
C ALA A 789 -30.87 -6.87 -0.28
N LEU A 790 -29.89 -5.96 -0.26
CA LEU A 790 -28.57 -6.16 -0.88
C LEU A 790 -27.84 -7.37 -0.29
N ARG A 791 -27.74 -7.46 1.04
CA ARG A 791 -27.10 -8.58 1.74
C ARG A 791 -27.78 -9.91 1.40
N SER A 792 -29.12 -9.93 1.40
CA SER A 792 -29.93 -11.09 1.03
C SER A 792 -29.70 -11.54 -0.42
N ALA A 793 -29.63 -10.60 -1.37
CA ALA A 793 -29.36 -10.88 -2.78
C ALA A 793 -27.95 -11.47 -2.99
N VAL A 794 -26.92 -10.89 -2.36
CA VAL A 794 -25.54 -11.42 -2.41
C VAL A 794 -25.47 -12.83 -1.79
N ALA A 795 -26.12 -13.05 -0.65
CA ALA A 795 -26.19 -14.36 0.00
C ALA A 795 -26.99 -15.40 -0.83
N GLN A 796 -27.97 -14.96 -1.64
CA GLN A 796 -28.64 -15.84 -2.59
C GLN A 796 -27.72 -16.22 -3.76
N VAL A 797 -27.05 -15.24 -4.38
CA VAL A 797 -26.09 -15.48 -5.46
C VAL A 797 -24.99 -16.47 -5.02
N ALA A 798 -24.47 -16.33 -3.80
CA ALA A 798 -23.50 -17.26 -3.23
C ALA A 798 -24.06 -18.68 -3.03
N ARG A 799 -25.32 -18.82 -2.57
CA ARG A 799 -26.00 -20.12 -2.41
C ARG A 799 -26.22 -20.84 -3.75
N GLU A 800 -26.37 -20.11 -4.85
CA GLU A 800 -26.45 -20.66 -6.21
C GLU A 800 -25.09 -21.07 -6.80
N GLY A 801 -24.00 -20.96 -6.04
CA GLY A 801 -22.64 -21.24 -6.51
C GLY A 801 -22.06 -20.17 -7.44
N LYS A 802 -22.73 -19.03 -7.57
CA LYS A 802 -22.32 -17.88 -8.40
C LYS A 802 -21.56 -16.84 -7.56
N ARG A 803 -21.07 -15.77 -8.18
CA ARG A 803 -20.37 -14.67 -7.50
C ARG A 803 -21.03 -13.33 -7.78
N ALA A 804 -21.49 -12.63 -6.74
CA ALA A 804 -21.87 -11.23 -6.87
C ALA A 804 -20.59 -10.42 -7.06
N ARG A 805 -20.35 -9.91 -8.27
CA ARG A 805 -19.08 -9.25 -8.64
C ARG A 805 -19.15 -7.74 -8.50
N LEU A 806 -20.30 -7.15 -8.81
CA LEU A 806 -20.52 -5.71 -8.73
C LEU A 806 -21.98 -5.41 -8.32
N ALA A 807 -22.18 -4.34 -7.57
CA ALA A 807 -23.48 -3.74 -7.30
C ALA A 807 -23.50 -2.30 -7.85
N LEU A 808 -24.53 -2.00 -8.64
CA LEU A 808 -24.86 -0.66 -9.12
C LEU A 808 -25.81 0.00 -8.11
N LEU A 809 -25.36 1.09 -7.51
CA LEU A 809 -26.01 1.77 -6.39
C LEU A 809 -26.34 3.22 -6.77
N ASP A 810 -27.55 3.71 -6.49
CA ASP A 810 -27.87 5.14 -6.65
C ASP A 810 -27.32 5.95 -5.45
N VAL A 811 -27.12 7.27 -5.61
CA VAL A 811 -27.05 8.23 -4.47
C VAL A 811 -28.42 8.83 -4.16
N VAL A 812 -29.12 9.25 -5.22
CA VAL A 812 -30.52 9.64 -5.21
C VAL A 812 -31.14 9.00 -6.46
N SER A 813 -32.10 8.10 -6.27
CA SER A 813 -32.78 7.41 -7.37
C SER A 813 -33.50 8.40 -8.30
N SER A 814 -33.72 8.00 -9.56
CA SER A 814 -34.33 8.89 -10.56
C SER A 814 -35.86 8.89 -10.49
N ARG A 815 -36.49 7.71 -10.45
CA ARG A 815 -37.96 7.53 -10.39
C ARG A 815 -38.27 6.36 -9.43
N PRO A 816 -38.84 6.60 -8.25
CA PRO A 816 -39.08 7.90 -7.62
C PRO A 816 -37.77 8.70 -7.40
N GLY A 817 -37.89 10.02 -7.24
CA GLY A 817 -36.78 10.89 -6.87
C GLY A 817 -36.58 10.89 -5.37
N VAL A 818 -35.72 10.02 -4.85
CA VAL A 818 -35.53 9.78 -3.40
C VAL A 818 -34.06 9.55 -3.07
N ALA A 819 -33.62 9.99 -1.90
CA ALA A 819 -32.29 9.66 -1.39
C ALA A 819 -32.15 8.15 -1.16
N PHE A 820 -30.97 7.62 -1.46
CA PHE A 820 -30.63 6.21 -1.32
C PHE A 820 -29.52 6.06 -0.26
N PRO A 821 -29.54 5.01 0.59
CA PRO A 821 -28.56 4.81 1.68
C PRO A 821 -27.21 4.29 1.16
N TRP A 822 -26.59 5.07 0.26
CA TRP A 822 -25.48 4.64 -0.58
C TRP A 822 -24.18 4.42 0.21
N GLU A 823 -23.88 5.21 1.25
CA GLU A 823 -22.69 4.99 2.09
C GLU A 823 -22.79 3.68 2.87
N ALA A 824 -24.00 3.33 3.33
CA ALA A 824 -24.27 2.07 4.01
C ALA A 824 -24.21 0.88 3.03
N ALA A 825 -24.75 1.03 1.82
CA ALA A 825 -24.66 0.03 0.76
C ALA A 825 -23.21 -0.19 0.28
N VAL A 826 -22.40 0.87 0.10
CA VAL A 826 -20.96 0.78 -0.22
C VAL A 826 -20.19 0.05 0.89
N ARG A 827 -20.49 0.34 2.16
CA ARG A 827 -19.90 -0.38 3.30
C ARG A 827 -20.26 -1.87 3.27
N ALA A 828 -21.52 -2.21 3.01
CA ALA A 828 -21.96 -3.59 2.85
C ALA A 828 -21.28 -4.29 1.66
N CYS A 829 -21.14 -3.63 0.51
CA CYS A 829 -20.38 -4.15 -0.64
C CYS A 829 -18.94 -4.51 -0.24
N ARG A 830 -18.24 -3.63 0.47
CA ARG A 830 -16.87 -3.86 0.95
C ARG A 830 -16.76 -5.05 1.90
N GLU A 831 -17.71 -5.19 2.84
CA GLU A 831 -17.78 -6.34 3.76
C GLU A 831 -18.04 -7.67 3.03
N LEU A 832 -18.82 -7.63 1.94
CA LEU A 832 -19.22 -8.79 1.16
C LEU A 832 -18.25 -9.16 0.03
N GLY A 833 -17.23 -8.35 -0.23
CA GLY A 833 -16.28 -8.55 -1.35
C GLY A 833 -16.87 -8.24 -2.74
N VAL A 834 -17.90 -7.38 -2.80
CA VAL A 834 -18.58 -6.96 -4.03
C VAL A 834 -18.08 -5.57 -4.44
N LEU A 835 -17.80 -5.33 -5.72
CA LEU A 835 -17.41 -4.00 -6.20
C LEU A 835 -18.59 -3.02 -6.14
N SER A 836 -18.34 -1.82 -5.65
CA SER A 836 -19.33 -0.75 -5.55
C SER A 836 -19.23 0.26 -6.70
N LEU A 837 -20.21 0.25 -7.63
CA LEU A 837 -20.34 1.27 -8.68
C LEU A 837 -21.50 2.20 -8.32
N VAL A 838 -21.17 3.42 -7.93
CA VAL A 838 -22.16 4.40 -7.47
C VAL A 838 -22.57 5.33 -8.60
N ASP A 839 -23.83 5.21 -9.04
CA ASP A 839 -24.51 6.18 -9.89
C ASP A 839 -25.00 7.36 -9.04
N GLY A 840 -24.08 8.28 -8.79
CA GLY A 840 -24.35 9.59 -8.24
C GLY A 840 -24.85 10.59 -9.28
N ALA A 841 -25.49 10.18 -10.38
CA ALA A 841 -26.02 11.09 -11.41
C ALA A 841 -26.81 12.26 -10.81
N GLN A 842 -27.56 11.99 -9.74
CA GLN A 842 -28.20 12.94 -8.86
C GLN A 842 -27.35 13.04 -7.57
N GLY A 843 -26.36 13.93 -7.54
CA GLY A 843 -25.33 13.91 -6.50
C GLY A 843 -24.67 15.27 -6.26
N VAL A 844 -23.60 15.56 -7.00
CA VAL A 844 -22.79 16.77 -6.79
C VAL A 844 -23.61 18.06 -6.93
N GLY A 845 -23.61 18.89 -5.89
CA GLY A 845 -24.43 20.10 -5.78
C GLY A 845 -25.89 19.89 -5.37
N MET A 846 -26.30 18.65 -5.05
CA MET A 846 -27.66 18.25 -4.61
C MET A 846 -27.70 17.62 -3.21
N VAL A 847 -26.64 16.89 -2.85
CA VAL A 847 -26.43 16.27 -1.54
C VAL A 847 -24.99 16.47 -1.09
N ARG A 848 -24.74 16.25 0.21
CA ARG A 848 -23.37 16.26 0.77
C ARG A 848 -22.66 14.96 0.35
N LEU A 849 -21.41 15.07 -0.09
CA LEU A 849 -20.62 13.94 -0.61
C LEU A 849 -19.22 13.96 0.03
N ASP A 850 -18.81 12.83 0.60
CA ASP A 850 -17.44 12.61 1.05
C ASP A 850 -16.92 11.29 0.49
N LEU A 851 -16.22 11.37 -0.66
CA LEU A 851 -15.73 10.17 -1.35
C LEU A 851 -14.52 9.54 -0.65
N ALA A 852 -13.76 10.29 0.16
CA ALA A 852 -12.69 9.75 0.98
C ALA A 852 -13.23 8.93 2.18
N ALA A 853 -14.33 9.37 2.80
CA ALA A 853 -14.97 8.68 3.91
C ALA A 853 -15.82 7.48 3.45
N ALA A 854 -16.57 7.62 2.35
CA ALA A 854 -17.38 6.53 1.81
C ALA A 854 -16.52 5.45 1.11
N ASP A 855 -15.44 5.88 0.43
CA ASP A 855 -14.46 5.04 -0.29
C ASP A 855 -15.07 4.03 -1.28
N PRO A 856 -15.98 4.45 -2.20
CA PRO A 856 -16.56 3.56 -3.20
C PRO A 856 -15.51 3.08 -4.21
N ASP A 857 -15.76 1.96 -4.89
CA ASP A 857 -14.83 1.43 -5.89
C ASP A 857 -14.84 2.23 -7.18
N PHE A 858 -16.00 2.77 -7.55
CA PHE A 858 -16.21 3.73 -8.62
C PHE A 858 -17.40 4.63 -8.28
N PHE A 859 -17.34 5.90 -8.67
CA PHE A 859 -18.44 6.84 -8.47
C PHE A 859 -18.57 7.78 -9.68
N VAL A 860 -19.79 8.10 -10.10
CA VAL A 860 -20.05 8.99 -11.24
C VAL A 860 -21.13 10.01 -10.89
N SER A 861 -20.94 11.30 -11.18
CA SER A 861 -21.96 12.32 -10.90
C SER A 861 -22.04 13.42 -11.96
N ASN A 862 -23.25 13.83 -12.34
CA ASN A 862 -23.46 14.88 -13.35
C ASN A 862 -23.32 16.28 -12.74
N CYS A 863 -22.19 16.94 -13.00
CA CYS A 863 -22.01 18.36 -12.69
C CYS A 863 -23.11 19.23 -13.36
N TYR A 864 -23.53 18.88 -14.58
CA TYR A 864 -24.54 19.67 -15.30
C TYR A 864 -25.94 19.64 -14.70
N LYS A 865 -26.25 18.71 -13.79
CA LYS A 865 -27.60 18.61 -13.21
C LYS A 865 -27.82 19.62 -12.10
N TRP A 866 -26.99 19.60 -11.05
CA TRP A 866 -27.25 20.37 -9.82
C TRP A 866 -26.14 21.36 -9.45
N LEU A 867 -24.97 21.27 -10.08
CA LEU A 867 -23.82 22.16 -9.82
C LEU A 867 -23.82 23.42 -10.70
N HIS A 868 -24.90 23.67 -11.45
CA HIS A 868 -25.05 24.81 -12.39
C HIS A 868 -23.97 24.87 -13.48
N VAL A 869 -23.50 23.72 -13.95
CA VAL A 869 -22.54 23.57 -15.05
C VAL A 869 -23.28 23.36 -16.39
N PRO A 870 -22.71 23.74 -17.55
CA PRO A 870 -23.27 23.40 -18.85
C PRO A 870 -23.38 21.89 -19.09
N ARG A 871 -24.39 21.48 -19.88
CA ARG A 871 -24.64 20.08 -20.24
C ARG A 871 -23.46 19.48 -21.00
N GLY A 872 -23.20 18.19 -20.77
CA GLY A 872 -21.98 17.53 -21.23
C GLY A 872 -20.86 17.51 -20.18
N SER A 873 -21.19 17.47 -18.88
CA SER A 873 -20.22 17.51 -17.78
C SER A 873 -20.58 16.59 -16.60
N ALA A 874 -19.80 15.53 -16.41
CA ALA A 874 -19.87 14.63 -15.26
C ALA A 874 -18.47 14.26 -14.74
N VAL A 875 -18.34 14.16 -13.42
CA VAL A 875 -17.13 13.66 -12.75
C VAL A 875 -17.19 12.13 -12.64
N LEU A 876 -16.10 11.47 -13.01
CA LEU A 876 -15.84 10.05 -12.76
C LEU A 876 -14.72 9.95 -11.71
N TYR A 877 -15.00 9.27 -10.61
CA TYR A 877 -14.06 8.95 -9.54
C TYR A 877 -13.67 7.47 -9.61
N ALA A 878 -12.36 7.22 -9.54
CA ALA A 878 -11.78 5.89 -9.33
C ALA A 878 -10.57 6.00 -8.37
N PRO A 879 -10.59 5.31 -7.21
CA PRO A 879 -9.46 5.32 -6.28
C PRO A 879 -8.26 4.60 -6.92
N ALA A 880 -7.04 4.96 -6.52
CA ALA A 880 -5.80 4.45 -7.12
C ALA A 880 -5.74 2.92 -7.25
N ARG A 881 -6.31 2.19 -6.27
CA ARG A 881 -6.46 0.72 -6.27
C ARG A 881 -7.20 0.14 -7.49
N ASN A 882 -8.14 0.89 -8.06
CA ASN A 882 -9.06 0.44 -9.12
C ASN A 882 -8.79 1.10 -10.48
N GLN A 883 -7.95 2.15 -10.53
CA GLN A 883 -7.53 2.79 -11.78
C GLN A 883 -6.94 1.81 -12.82
N PRO A 884 -6.14 0.78 -12.46
CA PRO A 884 -5.66 -0.21 -13.41
C PRO A 884 -6.76 -1.07 -14.07
N LEU A 885 -7.96 -1.12 -13.48
CA LEU A 885 -9.13 -1.80 -14.06
C LEU A 885 -9.68 -0.99 -15.24
N LEU A 886 -9.60 0.35 -15.20
CA LEU A 886 -10.05 1.26 -16.27
C LEU A 886 -8.98 1.37 -17.38
N ARG A 887 -8.78 0.26 -18.08
CA ARG A 887 -7.79 0.07 -19.14
C ARG A 887 -7.93 1.02 -20.33
N THR A 888 -9.14 1.44 -20.66
CA THR A 888 -9.45 2.36 -21.77
C THR A 888 -10.59 3.30 -21.42
N THR A 889 -10.69 4.41 -22.13
CA THR A 889 -11.83 5.34 -22.07
C THR A 889 -12.98 4.85 -22.95
N LEU A 890 -14.21 5.32 -22.71
CA LEU A 890 -15.32 5.00 -23.61
C LEU A 890 -15.15 5.80 -24.92
N GLY A 891 -14.69 5.10 -25.95
CA GLY A 891 -13.98 5.71 -27.06
C GLY A 891 -12.47 5.65 -26.79
N THR A 892 -11.86 4.51 -27.15
CA THR A 892 -10.42 4.28 -27.00
C THR A 892 -9.64 5.33 -27.79
N SER A 893 -8.73 6.05 -27.12
CA SER A 893 -8.00 7.19 -27.71
C SER A 893 -6.50 7.14 -27.42
N HIS A 894 -5.79 8.25 -27.64
CA HIS A 894 -4.32 8.32 -27.63
C HIS A 894 -3.65 7.93 -26.29
N GLY A 895 -4.38 8.01 -25.17
CA GLY A 895 -3.87 7.60 -23.86
C GLY A 895 -3.90 6.08 -23.60
N TYR A 896 -4.51 5.29 -24.49
CA TYR A 896 -4.55 3.83 -24.34
C TYR A 896 -3.16 3.23 -24.57
N VAL A 897 -2.68 2.48 -23.58
CA VAL A 897 -1.41 1.73 -23.66
C VAL A 897 -1.72 0.23 -23.86
N PRO A 898 -1.44 -0.34 -25.04
CA PRO A 898 -1.53 -1.79 -25.25
C PRO A 898 -0.62 -2.55 -24.29
N ARG A 899 -1.03 -3.75 -23.88
CA ARG A 899 -0.13 -4.67 -23.16
C ARG A 899 0.61 -5.57 -24.16
N LEU A 900 1.93 -5.62 -24.10
CA LEU A 900 2.78 -6.48 -24.95
C LEU A 900 3.07 -7.84 -24.28
N PRO A 901 3.32 -8.90 -25.06
CA PRO A 901 3.86 -10.16 -24.54
C PRO A 901 5.24 -10.06 -23.88
N PRO A 902 5.57 -10.93 -22.89
CA PRO A 902 6.86 -10.90 -22.19
C PRO A 902 8.03 -11.26 -23.11
N ASP A 903 7.78 -12.10 -24.11
CA ASP A 903 8.80 -12.61 -25.05
C ASP A 903 8.83 -11.86 -26.40
N SER A 904 8.00 -10.82 -26.60
CA SER A 904 8.01 -10.05 -27.85
C SER A 904 8.69 -8.69 -27.69
N SER A 905 9.97 -8.63 -28.05
CA SER A 905 10.64 -7.37 -28.41
C SER A 905 10.13 -6.77 -29.73
N ALA A 906 9.31 -7.52 -30.48
CA ALA A 906 8.59 -7.06 -31.64
C ALA A 906 7.24 -6.43 -31.27
N PRO A 907 6.83 -5.30 -31.89
CA PRO A 907 5.45 -4.82 -31.81
C PRO A 907 4.46 -5.88 -32.29
N VAL A 908 3.22 -5.85 -31.78
CA VAL A 908 2.14 -6.69 -32.30
C VAL A 908 2.00 -6.44 -33.80
N PRO A 909 1.90 -7.47 -34.67
CA PRO A 909 1.77 -7.26 -36.10
C PRO A 909 0.59 -6.33 -36.44
N GLY A 910 0.87 -5.16 -37.02
CA GLY A 910 -0.12 -4.13 -37.32
C GLY A 910 -0.40 -3.11 -36.22
N SER A 911 0.21 -3.19 -35.03
CA SER A 911 0.12 -2.10 -34.05
C SER A 911 0.90 -0.89 -34.56
N LEU A 912 0.24 0.28 -34.59
CA LEU A 912 0.92 1.56 -34.79
C LEU A 912 2.00 1.75 -33.72
N PRO A 913 3.16 2.35 -34.07
CA PRO A 913 4.17 2.70 -33.06
C PRO A 913 3.52 3.59 -32.00
N VAL A 914 3.83 3.33 -30.72
CA VAL A 914 3.36 4.16 -29.61
C VAL A 914 3.76 5.61 -29.92
N PRO A 915 2.79 6.54 -30.07
CA PRO A 915 3.12 7.91 -30.40
C PRO A 915 4.02 8.50 -29.30
N PRO A 916 4.93 9.44 -29.62
CA PRO A 916 5.53 10.26 -28.58
C PRO A 916 4.41 10.89 -27.74
N SER A 917 4.65 11.01 -26.43
CA SER A 917 3.69 11.45 -25.41
C SER A 917 2.77 12.58 -25.90
N ALA A 918 1.52 12.58 -25.42
CA ALA A 918 0.60 13.70 -25.57
C ALA A 918 1.34 15.03 -25.42
N LEU A 919 1.09 15.99 -26.31
CA LEU A 919 1.71 17.32 -26.28
C LEU A 919 0.86 18.23 -25.39
N PRO A 920 1.40 18.84 -24.32
CA PRO A 920 2.77 18.72 -23.79
C PRO A 920 2.97 17.44 -22.95
N PRO A 921 4.20 16.91 -22.84
CA PRO A 921 4.49 15.69 -22.07
C PRO A 921 3.92 15.72 -20.65
N SER A 922 3.00 14.81 -20.36
CA SER A 922 2.30 14.75 -19.07
C SER A 922 3.11 13.99 -18.02
N ALA A 923 3.22 14.57 -16.83
CA ALA A 923 3.82 13.94 -15.65
C ALA A 923 2.76 13.35 -14.69
N LYS A 924 1.50 13.27 -15.13
CA LYS A 924 0.36 12.77 -14.35
C LYS A 924 0.29 11.24 -14.40
N SER A 925 -0.59 10.64 -13.60
CA SER A 925 -0.82 9.20 -13.67
C SER A 925 -1.34 8.78 -15.05
N PRO A 926 -1.05 7.56 -15.53
CA PRO A 926 -1.58 7.07 -16.79
C PRO A 926 -3.11 7.10 -16.86
N PHE A 927 -3.78 6.89 -15.72
CA PHE A 927 -5.24 7.02 -15.61
C PHE A 927 -5.70 8.46 -15.93
N VAL A 928 -5.17 9.47 -15.26
CA VAL A 928 -5.57 10.87 -15.49
C VAL A 928 -5.29 11.28 -16.93
N ALA A 929 -4.10 10.98 -17.44
CA ALA A 929 -3.69 11.29 -18.81
C ALA A 929 -4.62 10.64 -19.87
N ASN A 930 -5.15 9.44 -19.60
CA ASN A 930 -6.04 8.74 -20.53
C ASN A 930 -7.36 9.49 -20.78
N PHE A 931 -7.85 10.28 -19.82
CA PHE A 931 -9.10 11.04 -19.93
C PHE A 931 -8.92 12.49 -20.40
N GLU A 932 -7.68 12.97 -20.63
CA GLU A 932 -7.42 14.33 -21.12
C GLU A 932 -7.86 14.52 -22.58
N PHE A 933 -7.75 13.46 -23.39
CA PHE A 933 -8.14 13.48 -24.80
C PHE A 933 -8.72 12.13 -25.22
N VAL A 934 -10.06 12.06 -25.31
CA VAL A 934 -10.83 10.84 -25.60
C VAL A 934 -11.53 10.89 -26.96
N GLY A 935 -10.94 11.63 -27.90
CA GLY A 935 -11.59 12.09 -29.14
C GLY A 935 -11.99 13.57 -29.04
N MET A 936 -12.07 14.24 -30.19
CA MET A 936 -12.35 15.67 -30.25
C MET A 936 -13.81 15.96 -29.90
N ARG A 937 -14.03 16.84 -28.92
CA ARG A 937 -15.33 17.35 -28.48
C ARG A 937 -15.17 18.74 -27.88
N ASP A 938 -16.27 19.48 -27.75
CA ASP A 938 -16.28 20.72 -26.96
C ASP A 938 -16.15 20.37 -25.46
N ASN A 939 -14.98 20.67 -24.89
CA ASN A 939 -14.67 20.45 -23.47
C ASN A 939 -14.97 21.69 -22.60
N ALA A 940 -15.49 22.80 -23.16
CA ALA A 940 -15.84 24.00 -22.40
C ALA A 940 -16.81 23.76 -21.22
N PRO A 941 -17.77 22.80 -21.28
CA PRO A 941 -18.57 22.38 -20.12
C PRO A 941 -17.74 21.83 -18.94
N TYR A 942 -16.56 21.22 -19.18
CA TYR A 942 -15.68 20.76 -18.11
C TYR A 942 -14.95 21.94 -17.44
N PHE A 943 -14.44 22.88 -18.22
CA PHE A 943 -13.71 24.05 -17.68
C PHE A 943 -14.63 24.89 -16.79
N CYS A 944 -15.90 25.03 -17.19
CA CYS A 944 -16.95 25.72 -16.43
C CYS A 944 -17.25 25.10 -15.06
N VAL A 945 -16.79 23.88 -14.74
CA VAL A 945 -16.97 23.28 -13.40
C VAL A 945 -16.29 24.14 -12.33
N ALA A 946 -15.05 24.60 -12.57
CA ALA A 946 -14.35 25.46 -11.63
C ALA A 946 -15.05 26.82 -11.45
N ASP A 947 -15.55 27.40 -12.54
CA ASP A 947 -16.23 28.70 -12.49
C ASP A 947 -17.62 28.60 -11.83
N ALA A 948 -18.34 27.49 -12.02
CA ALA A 948 -19.63 27.25 -11.38
C ALA A 948 -19.49 27.02 -9.87
N ILE A 949 -18.49 26.24 -9.43
CA ILE A 949 -18.17 26.07 -8.01
C ILE A 949 -17.77 27.43 -7.39
N ALA A 950 -16.92 28.21 -8.05
CA ALA A 950 -16.52 29.54 -7.56
C ALA A 950 -17.70 30.54 -7.52
N TRP A 951 -18.59 30.51 -8.52
CA TRP A 951 -19.81 31.32 -8.52
C TRP A 951 -20.76 30.90 -7.40
N ARG A 952 -20.95 29.60 -7.16
CA ARG A 952 -21.77 29.08 -6.07
C ARG A 952 -21.19 29.41 -4.69
N ALA A 953 -19.88 29.34 -4.53
CA ALA A 953 -19.20 29.76 -3.30
C ALA A 953 -19.43 31.26 -3.00
N ARG A 954 -19.03 32.14 -3.93
CA ARG A 954 -19.09 33.60 -3.72
C ARG A 954 -20.52 34.16 -3.79
N VAL A 955 -21.24 33.86 -4.87
CA VAL A 955 -22.55 34.47 -5.16
C VAL A 955 -23.69 33.70 -4.48
N CYS A 956 -23.59 32.37 -4.37
CA CYS A 956 -24.63 31.56 -3.70
C CYS A 956 -24.35 31.25 -2.22
N GLY A 957 -23.24 31.76 -1.65
CA GLY A 957 -22.93 31.64 -0.22
C GLY A 957 -22.42 30.27 0.22
N GLY A 958 -21.89 29.47 -0.72
CA GLY A 958 -21.38 28.13 -0.44
C GLY A 958 -22.42 27.02 -0.59
N GLU A 959 -21.95 25.79 -0.63
CA GLU A 959 -22.79 24.62 -0.91
C GLU A 959 -23.77 24.32 0.22
N ASP A 960 -23.36 24.38 1.49
CA ASP A 960 -24.26 24.13 2.62
C ASP A 960 -25.50 25.04 2.59
N ALA A 961 -25.31 26.34 2.35
CA ALA A 961 -26.41 27.30 2.24
C ALA A 961 -27.37 26.98 1.08
N ILE A 962 -26.85 26.46 -0.04
CA ILE A 962 -27.66 25.98 -1.16
C ILE A 962 -28.41 24.71 -0.74
N LEU A 963 -27.70 23.68 -0.28
CA LEU A 963 -28.25 22.36 0.05
C LEU A 963 -29.35 22.44 1.10
N ASP A 964 -29.13 23.21 2.18
CA ASP A 964 -30.10 23.38 3.25
C ASP A 964 -31.37 24.08 2.74
N TYR A 965 -31.24 25.10 1.87
CA TYR A 965 -32.38 25.72 1.22
C TYR A 965 -33.15 24.76 0.32
N LEU A 966 -32.44 23.99 -0.52
CA LEU A 966 -33.06 23.00 -1.42
C LEU A 966 -33.83 21.93 -0.65
N TRP A 967 -33.24 21.36 0.41
CA TRP A 967 -33.86 20.30 1.19
C TRP A 967 -35.06 20.83 1.99
N ALA A 968 -34.95 22.02 2.59
CA ALA A 968 -36.05 22.67 3.30
C ALA A 968 -37.22 23.00 2.35
N LEU A 969 -36.94 23.60 1.20
CA LEU A 969 -37.94 23.91 0.18
C LEU A 969 -38.59 22.65 -0.39
N ASN A 970 -37.81 21.58 -0.62
CA ASN A 970 -38.35 20.30 -1.07
C ASN A 970 -39.33 19.71 -0.06
N LYS A 971 -38.91 19.52 1.20
CA LYS A 971 -39.72 18.96 2.28
C LYS A 971 -40.98 19.80 2.56
N LYS A 972 -40.93 21.13 2.42
CA LYS A 972 -42.11 21.99 2.59
C LYS A 972 -43.01 21.99 1.35
N GLY A 973 -42.42 22.11 0.16
CA GLY A 973 -43.10 22.20 -1.11
C GLY A 973 -43.92 20.97 -1.48
N ILE A 974 -43.41 19.75 -1.24
CA ILE A 974 -44.20 18.53 -1.49
C ILE A 974 -45.45 18.44 -0.60
N ARG A 975 -45.39 18.97 0.64
CA ARG A 975 -46.54 19.02 1.54
C ARG A 975 -47.59 20.03 1.08
N ILE A 976 -47.15 21.16 0.50
CA ILE A 976 -48.05 22.14 -0.14
C ILE A 976 -48.82 21.49 -1.29
N VAL A 977 -48.11 20.80 -2.20
CA VAL A 977 -48.71 20.14 -3.36
C VAL A 977 -49.62 18.98 -2.94
N ALA A 978 -49.19 18.13 -2.00
CA ALA A 978 -49.99 17.03 -1.49
C ALA A 978 -51.30 17.52 -0.83
N ARG A 979 -51.22 18.60 -0.02
CA ARG A 979 -52.41 19.24 0.57
C ARG A 979 -53.34 19.81 -0.50
N ALA A 980 -52.81 20.50 -1.51
CA ALA A 980 -53.62 21.07 -2.59
C ALA A 980 -54.38 20.00 -3.40
N LEU A 981 -53.80 18.81 -3.54
CA LEU A 981 -54.39 17.66 -4.22
C LEU A 981 -55.28 16.78 -3.34
N GLY A 982 -55.23 16.92 -2.02
CA GLY A 982 -55.89 15.98 -1.09
C GLY A 982 -55.25 14.59 -1.10
N THR A 983 -53.93 14.51 -1.25
CA THR A 983 -53.18 13.26 -1.41
C THR A 983 -51.95 13.20 -0.49
N THR A 984 -51.10 12.19 -0.69
CA THR A 984 -49.86 11.98 0.07
C THR A 984 -48.61 12.27 -0.75
N PHE A 985 -47.47 12.42 -0.07
CA PHE A 985 -46.13 12.52 -0.64
C PHE A 985 -45.29 11.31 -0.23
N LEU A 986 -44.23 11.02 -0.99
CA LEU A 986 -43.37 9.85 -0.71
C LEU A 986 -42.25 10.21 0.25
N ASP A 987 -42.30 9.65 1.45
CA ASP A 987 -41.21 9.61 2.43
C ASP A 987 -41.30 8.31 3.25
N ASN A 988 -40.25 7.94 3.97
CA ASN A 988 -40.25 6.81 4.92
C ASN A 988 -40.44 7.32 6.37
N ALA A 989 -40.56 6.42 7.35
CA ALA A 989 -40.80 6.81 8.74
C ALA A 989 -39.60 7.58 9.33
N SER A 990 -38.38 7.25 8.89
CA SER A 990 -37.15 7.99 9.23
C SER A 990 -37.05 9.37 8.55
N GLY A 991 -37.92 9.69 7.58
CA GLY A 991 -37.90 10.93 6.82
C GLY A 991 -36.67 11.12 5.93
N THR A 992 -35.98 10.04 5.56
CA THR A 992 -34.69 10.07 4.86
C THR A 992 -34.82 10.16 3.35
N LEU A 993 -35.89 9.62 2.76
CA LEU A 993 -36.10 9.64 1.29
C LEU A 993 -36.12 11.06 0.73
N THR A 994 -36.62 12.03 1.51
CA THR A 994 -36.68 13.45 1.12
C THR A 994 -35.44 14.26 1.54
N ASN A 995 -34.34 13.63 1.98
CA ASN A 995 -33.04 14.27 2.24
C ASN A 995 -32.28 14.56 0.93
N CYS A 996 -32.96 15.19 -0.02
CA CYS A 996 -32.41 15.64 -1.28
C CYS A 996 -33.26 16.79 -1.83
N ALA A 997 -32.85 17.37 -2.96
CA ALA A 997 -33.57 18.46 -3.63
C ALA A 997 -34.78 18.02 -4.48
N MET A 998 -35.17 16.74 -4.47
CA MET A 998 -36.33 16.18 -5.19
C MET A 998 -37.31 15.50 -4.25
N GLY A 999 -38.59 15.51 -4.62
CA GLY A 999 -39.63 14.87 -3.83
C GLY A 999 -40.84 14.51 -4.70
N ASN A 1000 -41.66 13.58 -4.23
CA ASN A 1000 -42.67 12.92 -5.04
C ASN A 1000 -44.05 13.06 -4.39
N VAL A 1001 -45.06 13.38 -5.18
CA VAL A 1001 -46.45 13.54 -4.72
C VAL A 1001 -47.37 12.64 -5.53
N ALA A 1002 -48.27 11.95 -4.84
CA ALA A 1002 -49.25 11.09 -5.46
C ALA A 1002 -50.35 11.93 -6.09
N LEU A 1003 -50.74 11.65 -7.33
CA LEU A 1003 -51.91 12.25 -7.94
C LEU A 1003 -53.20 11.57 -7.42
N PRO A 1004 -54.35 12.26 -7.41
CA PRO A 1004 -55.66 11.65 -7.19
C PRO A 1004 -56.13 10.90 -8.46
N VAL A 1005 -55.26 10.08 -9.04
CA VAL A 1005 -55.49 9.26 -10.23
C VAL A 1005 -54.89 7.87 -10.02
N ARG A 1006 -55.72 6.82 -10.09
CA ARG A 1006 -55.30 5.40 -9.96
C ARG A 1006 -55.78 4.56 -11.13
N ILE A 1007 -55.12 3.42 -11.33
CA ILE A 1007 -55.46 2.43 -12.36
C ILE A 1007 -56.36 1.36 -11.73
N ALA A 1008 -57.47 1.05 -12.41
CA ALA A 1008 -58.45 0.05 -11.98
C ALA A 1008 -57.85 -1.35 -11.84
N GLU A 1009 -58.47 -2.20 -11.03
CA GLU A 1009 -58.26 -3.66 -11.13
C GLU A 1009 -58.97 -4.22 -12.38
N THR A 1010 -58.54 -5.39 -12.86
CA THR A 1010 -59.06 -5.99 -14.11
C THR A 1010 -60.56 -6.28 -14.11
N ASP A 1011 -61.18 -6.37 -12.93
CA ASP A 1011 -62.60 -6.65 -12.74
C ASP A 1011 -63.38 -5.46 -12.12
N GLU A 1012 -62.74 -4.31 -11.93
CA GLU A 1012 -63.34 -3.12 -11.30
C GLU A 1012 -64.17 -2.30 -12.30
N LYS A 1013 -65.47 -2.13 -12.04
CA LYS A 1013 -66.32 -1.27 -12.87
C LYS A 1013 -65.91 0.19 -12.71
N VAL A 1014 -65.50 0.84 -13.80
CA VAL A 1014 -65.20 2.29 -13.83
C VAL A 1014 -66.48 3.10 -13.64
N VAL A 1015 -66.78 3.47 -12.39
CA VAL A 1015 -67.88 4.38 -12.04
C VAL A 1015 -67.42 5.82 -12.30
N ALA A 1016 -68.25 6.58 -13.00
CA ALA A 1016 -68.10 8.03 -13.14
C ALA A 1016 -69.19 8.70 -12.31
N ASP A 1017 -68.85 9.19 -11.13
CA ASP A 1017 -69.69 10.13 -10.38
C ASP A 1017 -68.87 11.39 -10.08
N VAL A 1018 -69.30 12.49 -10.71
CA VAL A 1018 -68.73 13.84 -10.52
C VAL A 1018 -69.85 14.69 -9.91
N ALA A 1019 -69.82 14.82 -8.59
CA ALA A 1019 -70.68 15.74 -7.85
C ALA A 1019 -69.84 16.61 -6.92
N ASP A 1020 -69.85 17.91 -7.19
CA ASP A 1020 -69.42 19.04 -6.35
C ASP A 1020 -68.08 18.91 -5.59
N VAL A 1021 -67.04 19.42 -6.25
CA VAL A 1021 -65.77 19.81 -5.62
C VAL A 1021 -65.88 21.26 -5.13
N ALA A 1022 -66.71 21.47 -4.10
CA ALA A 1022 -66.78 22.72 -3.35
C ALA A 1022 -66.78 22.42 -1.84
N ASP A 1023 -66.04 23.25 -1.09
CA ASP A 1023 -65.99 23.38 0.37
C ASP A 1023 -65.91 22.10 1.24
N VAL A 1024 -64.68 21.75 1.63
CA VAL A 1024 -64.39 21.28 3.00
C VAL A 1024 -63.09 21.93 3.48
N ALA A 1025 -63.22 22.86 4.43
CA ALA A 1025 -62.12 23.26 5.31
C ALA A 1025 -62.14 22.38 6.58
N ASP A 1026 -61.06 22.44 7.36
CA ASP A 1026 -60.89 21.78 8.67
C ASP A 1026 -60.80 20.24 8.68
N VAL A 1027 -59.58 19.75 8.44
CA VAL A 1027 -59.02 18.63 9.22
C VAL A 1027 -57.67 19.07 9.77
N ALA A 1028 -57.65 19.50 11.03
CA ALA A 1028 -56.43 19.76 11.79
C ALA A 1028 -55.98 18.47 12.50
N ASP A 1029 -54.67 18.33 12.69
CA ASP A 1029 -54.00 17.32 13.52
C ASP A 1029 -54.36 15.84 13.28
N VAL A 1030 -53.63 15.19 12.37
CA VAL A 1030 -53.44 13.73 12.36
C VAL A 1030 -51.93 13.43 12.27
N ALA A 1031 -51.39 12.79 13.31
CA ALA A 1031 -49.95 12.54 13.46
C ALA A 1031 -49.52 11.11 13.05
N ASP A 1032 -50.46 10.25 12.66
CA ASP A 1032 -50.20 8.87 12.23
C ASP A 1032 -50.52 8.69 10.73
N VAL A 1033 -49.53 8.21 9.98
CA VAL A 1033 -49.54 8.20 8.49
C VAL A 1033 -49.98 6.83 7.93
N ALA A 1034 -50.14 5.80 8.76
CA ALA A 1034 -50.50 4.45 8.34
C ALA A 1034 -52.00 4.31 7.99
N ASP A 1035 -52.90 4.78 8.87
CA ASP A 1035 -54.35 4.55 8.75
C ASP A 1035 -55.10 5.58 7.88
N ALA A 1036 -54.40 6.60 7.36
CA ALA A 1036 -55.00 7.64 6.51
C ALA A 1036 -55.19 7.21 5.04
N ALA A 1037 -54.61 6.08 4.62
CA ALA A 1037 -54.68 5.60 3.24
C ALA A 1037 -56.11 5.19 2.83
N ASP A 1038 -56.83 4.48 3.69
CA ASP A 1038 -58.17 3.95 3.41
C ASP A 1038 -59.27 5.02 3.46
N ALA A 1039 -59.05 6.13 4.18
CA ALA A 1039 -60.04 7.21 4.30
C ALA A 1039 -60.10 8.15 3.08
N ALA A 1040 -59.10 8.11 2.19
CA ALA A 1040 -58.97 9.05 1.07
C ALA A 1040 -59.57 8.56 -0.27
N ASP A 1041 -60.06 7.32 -0.36
CA ASP A 1041 -60.44 6.69 -1.64
C ASP A 1041 -61.80 7.18 -2.21
N ALA A 1042 -62.52 8.04 -1.48
CA ALA A 1042 -63.86 8.52 -1.87
C ALA A 1042 -63.90 9.47 -3.08
N ARG A 1043 -62.76 10.00 -3.58
CA ARG A 1043 -62.71 11.01 -4.66
C ARG A 1043 -61.49 10.86 -5.61
N VAL A 1044 -61.07 9.63 -5.92
CA VAL A 1044 -59.93 9.35 -6.82
C VAL A 1044 -60.40 9.06 -8.24
N ALA A 1045 -59.76 9.65 -9.26
CA ALA A 1045 -60.06 9.35 -10.66
C ALA A 1045 -59.54 7.95 -11.06
N VAL A 1046 -60.45 7.06 -11.43
CA VAL A 1046 -60.12 5.67 -11.81
C VAL A 1046 -59.97 5.54 -13.33
N VAL A 1047 -58.78 5.12 -13.76
CA VAL A 1047 -58.38 4.96 -15.17
C VAL A 1047 -58.34 3.47 -15.52
N ALA A 1048 -58.99 3.08 -16.62
CA ALA A 1048 -58.96 1.70 -17.10
C ALA A 1048 -57.53 1.26 -17.52
N PRO A 1049 -57.11 0.00 -17.31
CA PRO A 1049 -55.72 -0.42 -17.52
C PRO A 1049 -55.16 -0.16 -18.93
N GLU A 1050 -55.99 -0.31 -19.96
CA GLU A 1050 -55.67 -0.02 -21.36
C GLU A 1050 -55.40 1.46 -21.64
N HIS A 1051 -55.95 2.36 -20.81
CA HIS A 1051 -55.72 3.80 -20.91
C HIS A 1051 -54.45 4.27 -20.16
N ARG A 1052 -53.76 3.38 -19.44
CA ARG A 1052 -52.56 3.70 -18.64
C ARG A 1052 -51.53 4.55 -19.40
N GLY A 1053 -51.12 4.10 -20.59
CA GLY A 1053 -50.13 4.78 -21.42
C GLY A 1053 -50.64 6.09 -22.00
N ARG A 1054 -51.92 6.13 -22.42
CA ARG A 1054 -52.56 7.32 -23.00
C ARG A 1054 -52.67 8.45 -21.98
N VAL A 1055 -53.12 8.16 -20.75
CA VAL A 1055 -53.18 9.15 -19.66
C VAL A 1055 -51.78 9.65 -19.29
N PHE A 1056 -50.79 8.75 -19.24
CA PHE A 1056 -49.39 9.13 -18.96
C PHE A 1056 -48.87 10.14 -19.99
N GLN A 1057 -49.01 9.83 -21.28
CA GLN A 1057 -48.57 10.71 -22.36
C GLN A 1057 -49.33 12.04 -22.36
N TRP A 1058 -50.66 12.00 -22.25
CA TRP A 1058 -51.51 13.19 -22.25
C TRP A 1058 -51.19 14.14 -21.09
N ILE A 1059 -50.95 13.64 -19.88
CA ILE A 1059 -50.51 14.45 -18.72
C ILE A 1059 -49.22 15.21 -19.05
N VAL A 1060 -48.22 14.51 -19.61
CA VAL A 1060 -46.91 15.11 -19.93
C VAL A 1060 -47.02 16.15 -21.04
N GLU A 1061 -47.77 15.86 -22.10
CA GLU A 1061 -48.01 16.79 -23.21
C GLU A 1061 -48.77 18.04 -22.74
N THR A 1062 -49.81 17.87 -21.93
CA THR A 1062 -50.64 18.98 -21.43
C THR A 1062 -49.87 19.90 -20.48
N LEU A 1063 -48.99 19.36 -19.62
CA LEU A 1063 -48.10 20.15 -18.76
C LEU A 1063 -47.23 21.14 -19.58
N VAL A 1064 -46.71 20.68 -20.73
CA VAL A 1064 -45.87 21.50 -21.62
C VAL A 1064 -46.71 22.46 -22.46
N ALA A 1065 -47.80 21.96 -23.05
CA ALA A 1065 -48.64 22.70 -23.98
C ALA A 1065 -49.43 23.82 -23.29
N ASP A 1066 -50.14 23.50 -22.21
CA ASP A 1066 -51.11 24.42 -21.58
C ASP A 1066 -50.46 25.20 -20.44
N TYR A 1067 -49.69 24.53 -19.58
CA TYR A 1067 -49.19 25.11 -18.31
C TYR A 1067 -47.72 25.57 -18.34
N LYS A 1068 -47.03 25.44 -19.48
CA LYS A 1068 -45.63 25.88 -19.71
C LYS A 1068 -44.66 25.38 -18.63
N THR A 1069 -44.79 24.11 -18.26
CA THR A 1069 -43.98 23.45 -17.25
C THR A 1069 -43.69 22.00 -17.67
N PHE A 1070 -42.84 21.32 -16.91
CA PHE A 1070 -42.68 19.88 -17.00
C PHE A 1070 -42.48 19.31 -15.60
N LEU A 1071 -43.15 18.21 -15.32
CA LEU A 1071 -43.00 17.41 -14.10
C LEU A 1071 -42.76 15.96 -14.50
N SER A 1072 -41.81 15.29 -13.85
CA SER A 1072 -41.49 13.91 -14.20
C SER A 1072 -42.55 12.98 -13.61
N LEU A 1073 -43.37 12.40 -14.49
CA LEU A 1073 -44.42 11.44 -14.14
C LEU A 1073 -43.85 10.02 -14.02
N PHE A 1074 -44.36 9.24 -13.07
CA PHE A 1074 -44.13 7.80 -12.96
C PHE A 1074 -45.38 7.11 -12.36
N ILE A 1075 -45.40 5.78 -12.38
CA ILE A 1075 -46.50 4.97 -11.84
C ILE A 1075 -45.91 4.02 -10.81
N MET A 1076 -46.48 4.01 -9.61
CA MET A 1076 -46.07 3.18 -8.49
C MET A 1076 -47.32 2.76 -7.72
N ASP A 1077 -47.43 1.46 -7.43
CA ASP A 1077 -48.62 0.80 -6.88
C ASP A 1077 -49.94 1.26 -7.53
N ARG A 1078 -50.05 1.06 -8.85
CA ARG A 1078 -51.19 1.46 -9.71
C ARG A 1078 -51.57 2.94 -9.68
N ARG A 1079 -50.89 3.79 -8.92
CA ARG A 1079 -51.17 5.22 -8.79
C ARG A 1079 -50.18 6.03 -9.63
N TYR A 1080 -50.63 7.18 -10.14
CA TYR A 1080 -49.75 8.14 -10.81
C TYR A 1080 -49.05 9.03 -9.77
N TRP A 1081 -47.76 9.27 -9.97
CA TRP A 1081 -46.93 10.10 -9.09
C TRP A 1081 -46.13 11.10 -9.91
N VAL A 1082 -45.99 12.32 -9.39
CA VAL A 1082 -45.14 13.36 -9.98
C VAL A 1082 -43.94 13.64 -9.09
N ARG A 1083 -42.76 13.74 -9.70
CA ARG A 1083 -41.52 14.19 -9.06
C ARG A 1083 -41.29 15.67 -9.34
N LEU A 1084 -41.16 16.45 -8.27
CA LEU A 1084 -40.80 17.87 -8.30
C LEU A 1084 -39.31 18.05 -7.96
N SER A 1085 -38.70 19.14 -8.42
CA SER A 1085 -37.33 19.55 -8.11
C SER A 1085 -37.32 20.96 -7.51
N SER A 1086 -36.81 21.09 -6.29
CA SER A 1086 -36.50 22.39 -5.68
C SER A 1086 -35.30 23.06 -6.39
N GLN A 1087 -35.20 24.38 -6.34
CA GLN A 1087 -34.01 25.10 -6.77
C GLN A 1087 -33.88 26.48 -6.10
N ILE A 1088 -32.68 27.08 -6.14
CA ILE A 1088 -32.40 28.40 -5.55
C ILE A 1088 -33.24 29.55 -6.13
N TYR A 1089 -33.82 29.32 -7.31
CA TYR A 1089 -34.70 30.24 -8.04
C TYR A 1089 -36.20 29.91 -7.89
N LEU A 1090 -36.56 28.91 -7.09
CA LEU A 1090 -37.94 28.55 -6.75
C LEU A 1090 -38.20 28.89 -5.28
N ASP A 1091 -39.46 29.15 -4.95
CA ASP A 1091 -39.96 29.30 -3.58
C ASP A 1091 -41.29 28.56 -3.43
N GLU A 1092 -41.89 28.65 -2.24
CA GLU A 1092 -43.17 28.00 -1.91
C GLU A 1092 -44.28 28.36 -2.89
N GLY A 1093 -44.31 29.60 -3.40
CA GLY A 1093 -45.31 30.05 -4.38
C GLY A 1093 -45.16 29.39 -5.76
N ASP A 1094 -44.03 28.75 -6.07
CA ASP A 1094 -43.91 27.86 -7.23
C ASP A 1094 -44.45 26.45 -6.96
N TYR A 1095 -44.49 26.01 -5.70
CA TYR A 1095 -45.14 24.75 -5.30
C TYR A 1095 -46.65 24.90 -5.12
N GLU A 1096 -47.14 26.04 -4.62
CA GLU A 1096 -48.58 26.37 -4.62
C GLU A 1096 -49.14 26.31 -6.05
N ALA A 1097 -48.50 27.03 -6.98
CA ALA A 1097 -48.85 27.00 -8.40
C ALA A 1097 -48.74 25.59 -9.02
N ALA A 1098 -47.82 24.75 -8.56
CA ALA A 1098 -47.74 23.35 -8.99
C ALA A 1098 -48.94 22.53 -8.50
N GLY A 1099 -49.40 22.77 -7.26
CA GLY A 1099 -50.62 22.18 -6.71
C GLY A 1099 -51.85 22.52 -7.54
N ASP A 1100 -52.05 23.81 -7.86
CA ASP A 1100 -53.18 24.28 -8.67
C ASP A 1100 -53.18 23.67 -10.08
N ILE A 1101 -52.02 23.69 -10.75
CA ILE A 1101 -51.85 23.08 -12.09
C ILE A 1101 -52.20 21.59 -12.07
N LEU A 1102 -51.68 20.86 -11.09
CA LEU A 1102 -51.92 19.41 -10.96
C LEU A 1102 -53.36 19.10 -10.59
N LYS A 1103 -54.02 19.95 -9.79
CA LYS A 1103 -55.42 19.80 -9.40
C LYS A 1103 -56.36 19.91 -10.60
N ASP A 1104 -56.19 20.95 -11.43
CA ASP A 1104 -56.97 21.08 -12.67
C ASP A 1104 -56.63 19.95 -13.66
N LEU A 1105 -55.35 19.62 -13.84
CA LEU A 1105 -54.93 18.52 -14.71
C LEU A 1105 -55.56 17.18 -14.31
N CYS A 1106 -55.64 16.85 -13.02
CA CYS A 1106 -56.29 15.63 -12.55
C CYS A 1106 -57.82 15.69 -12.72
N ALA A 1107 -58.45 16.85 -12.55
CA ALA A 1107 -59.87 17.02 -12.85
C ALA A 1107 -60.17 16.84 -14.35
N ARG A 1108 -59.27 17.28 -15.24
CA ARG A 1108 -59.33 17.03 -16.70
C ARG A 1108 -59.17 15.54 -17.05
N VAL A 1109 -58.31 14.81 -16.33
CA VAL A 1109 -58.21 13.34 -16.45
C VAL A 1109 -59.51 12.67 -15.99
N ALA A 1110 -60.11 13.10 -14.88
CA ALA A 1110 -61.40 12.57 -14.41
C ALA A 1110 -62.53 12.78 -15.44
N ARG A 1111 -62.54 13.93 -16.13
CA ARG A 1111 -63.42 14.24 -17.28
C ARG A 1111 -63.03 13.56 -18.60
N ARG A 1112 -62.05 12.63 -18.58
CA ARG A 1112 -61.57 11.87 -19.74
C ARG A 1112 -61.11 12.72 -20.92
N GLU A 1113 -60.59 13.93 -20.68
CA GLU A 1113 -60.14 14.83 -21.75
C GLU A 1113 -58.99 14.25 -22.59
N TYR A 1114 -58.30 13.22 -22.07
CA TYR A 1114 -57.30 12.41 -22.78
C TYR A 1114 -57.88 11.51 -23.89
N LEU A 1115 -59.21 11.45 -24.05
CA LEU A 1115 -59.89 10.75 -25.16
C LEU A 1115 -60.31 11.72 -26.27
N PRO A 1116 -60.37 11.26 -27.54
CA PRO A 1116 -60.97 12.02 -28.65
C PRO A 1116 -62.43 12.36 -28.36
N LEU A 1117 -62.97 13.41 -29.00
CA LEU A 1117 -64.35 13.89 -28.78
C LEU A 1117 -65.44 12.82 -28.95
N GLU A 1118 -65.22 11.81 -29.79
CA GLU A 1118 -66.15 10.69 -30.02
C GLU A 1118 -66.17 9.64 -28.88
N GLY A 1119 -65.25 9.73 -27.91
CA GLY A 1119 -65.11 8.77 -26.81
C GLY A 1119 -64.98 9.41 -25.43
N ARG A 1120 -65.41 10.66 -25.25
CA ARG A 1120 -65.45 11.36 -23.95
C ARG A 1120 -66.72 11.04 -23.18
#